data_AF-M5CEF2-F1
#
_entry.id   AF-M5CEF2-F1
#
_cell.length_a   1.000
_cell.length_b   1.000
_cell.length_c   1.000
_cell.angle_alpha   90.00
_cell.angle_beta   90.00
_cell.angle_gamma   90.00
#
_symmetry.space_group_name_H-M   'P 1'
#
loop_
_entity.id
_entity.type
_entity.pdbx_description
1 polymer ?
#
loop_
_entity_poly.entity_id
_entity_poly.type
_entity_poly.pdbx_seq_one_letter_code
_entity_poly.pdbx_strand_id
1 'polypeptide(L)'
;MDEAMKLVLQVSKPLETVKLDVNSRLAGHVLCEDVAASHELPANPTTNVDGYAVQVPYKKGIFKVLTPATLKLGSQVPADSVYRINTGAPLPSGTNAVIMVEDTQVDSQFSAEEGQEGEEKTVELLAEVEVGENVRKSGSDVRAGDKVLVAGDVVSGLGGEIGALAFVGVKQVQVYRKPVVALLSTGNELTDLQEQSSSTQSSEGWSGVIDTNRPSLKAAIEGLGYEVIDLGIVHDNIDAHVNALSDGISRADILVTTGGTSMGASDLLKPLLERNLKGTIHFGRVAMKPGKPTTFATVPPTNGERDKLVFGLPGNPASALVTFYLFVLPALRRLGGWSQKAAELPRVPVEFASRRSVVYGRKGVVSCTQPLAAEAGLEILRKGGNAADAAVAVSAALNVTEPTSCGIGGDAFCLFYDASKKTVQALNGSGRSPKALSIDVARKNGAIGKQLTERDLNSVTVPGAAAAWIDTVASLGNGKVTFGEVMAPAIRLAEEGAPVSELTANSWKRSEGLIKSASPSGDSMLINGRAPLPGEVMRLPDLARTFRALVDEGKKGFYTGRIAEAIVELIKSKGGVMELSDLAEHDTEFVDPIKYTYAGEVTLWECPPNGQGITALMALGILEAAEEIGKIKPLLEMKHNSVEYLHALIEALRLAFADTQYYVSDPKVAKVPVEEMLSKASTELLRPLSENSETMFMI
;
A
#
# COMPACT_ATOMS: atom_id res chain seq x y z
N MET A 1 -13.53 0.62 -8.95
CA MET A 1 -13.63 -0.25 -7.74
C MET A 1 -15.00 -0.11 -7.09
N ASP A 2 -15.46 1.12 -6.81
CA ASP A 2 -16.75 1.35 -6.14
C ASP A 2 -17.97 0.81 -6.91
N GLU A 3 -17.96 0.85 -8.24
CA GLU A 3 -19.02 0.24 -9.07
C GLU A 3 -19.10 -1.29 -8.87
N ALA A 4 -17.95 -1.97 -8.87
CA ALA A 4 -17.87 -3.41 -8.64
C ALA A 4 -18.38 -3.77 -7.24
N MET A 5 -18.01 -2.99 -6.22
CA MET A 5 -18.52 -3.14 -4.86
C MET A 5 -20.03 -2.96 -4.79
N LYS A 6 -20.56 -1.89 -5.40
CA LYS A 6 -22.00 -1.61 -5.43
C LYS A 6 -22.77 -2.78 -6.05
N LEU A 7 -22.26 -3.34 -7.14
CA LEU A 7 -22.85 -4.49 -7.81
C LEU A 7 -22.85 -5.75 -6.92
N VAL A 8 -21.72 -6.04 -6.26
CA VAL A 8 -21.64 -7.13 -5.28
C VAL A 8 -22.69 -6.99 -4.18
N LEU A 9 -22.83 -5.81 -3.59
CA LEU A 9 -23.78 -5.55 -2.50
C LEU A 9 -25.25 -5.61 -2.95
N GLN A 10 -25.54 -5.22 -4.20
CA GLN A 10 -26.88 -5.27 -4.80
C GLN A 10 -27.33 -6.69 -5.11
N VAL A 11 -26.41 -7.52 -5.63
CA VAL A 11 -26.68 -8.91 -5.99
C VAL A 11 -26.75 -9.80 -4.74
N SER A 12 -25.96 -9.49 -3.70
CA SER A 12 -25.94 -10.24 -2.43
C SER A 12 -27.18 -9.93 -1.58
N LYS A 13 -28.18 -10.83 -1.62
CA LYS A 13 -29.42 -10.72 -0.83
C LYS A 13 -29.34 -11.54 0.47
N PRO A 14 -29.95 -11.11 1.60
CA PRO A 14 -29.98 -11.90 2.83
C PRO A 14 -30.51 -13.33 2.63
N LEU A 15 -29.98 -14.27 3.40
CA LEU A 15 -30.45 -15.65 3.46
C LEU A 15 -31.72 -15.75 4.31
N GLU A 16 -32.29 -16.96 4.36
CA GLU A 16 -33.37 -17.30 5.26
C GLU A 16 -32.99 -17.10 6.73
N THR A 17 -34.01 -16.99 7.57
CA THR A 17 -33.85 -16.75 8.99
C THR A 17 -33.94 -18.06 9.77
N VAL A 18 -33.20 -18.16 10.86
CA VAL A 18 -33.16 -19.31 11.76
C VAL A 18 -33.33 -18.84 13.20
N LYS A 19 -33.95 -19.69 14.02
CA LYS A 19 -34.10 -19.43 15.46
C LYS A 19 -32.97 -20.10 16.21
N LEU A 20 -32.21 -19.32 16.97
CA LEU A 20 -31.05 -19.82 17.73
C LEU A 20 -31.16 -19.47 19.21
N ASP A 21 -30.59 -20.33 20.04
CA ASP A 21 -30.46 -20.11 21.48
C ASP A 21 -29.48 -18.96 21.78
N VAL A 22 -29.76 -18.19 22.84
CA VAL A 22 -28.89 -17.13 23.33
C VAL A 22 -27.67 -17.73 24.01
N ASN A 23 -26.60 -17.89 23.24
CA ASN A 23 -25.27 -18.32 23.69
C ASN A 23 -24.19 -17.80 22.72
N SER A 24 -22.92 -18.18 22.93
CA SER A 24 -21.78 -17.73 22.13
C SER A 24 -21.89 -18.02 20.63
N ARG A 25 -22.72 -18.99 20.20
CA ARG A 25 -22.93 -19.30 18.78
C ARG A 25 -23.69 -18.19 18.04
N LEU A 26 -24.35 -17.26 18.73
CA LEU A 26 -24.96 -16.09 18.12
C LEU A 26 -23.93 -15.08 17.60
N ALA A 27 -22.67 -15.13 18.05
CA ALA A 27 -21.66 -14.17 17.64
C ALA A 27 -21.50 -14.11 16.10
N GLY A 28 -21.61 -12.90 15.55
CA GLY A 28 -21.55 -12.62 14.12
C GLY A 28 -22.87 -12.79 13.35
N HIS A 29 -23.96 -13.19 14.01
CA HIS A 29 -25.31 -13.18 13.41
C HIS A 29 -25.96 -11.79 13.50
N VAL A 30 -26.91 -11.54 12.61
CA VAL A 30 -27.73 -10.31 12.59
C VAL A 30 -29.16 -10.65 13.00
N LEU A 31 -29.73 -9.87 13.92
CA LEU A 31 -31.11 -10.02 14.38
C LEU A 31 -32.11 -9.70 13.26
N CYS A 32 -33.17 -10.49 13.18
CA CYS A 32 -34.28 -10.28 12.23
C CYS A 32 -35.50 -9.60 12.85
N GLU A 33 -35.52 -9.47 14.18
CA GLU A 33 -36.64 -8.99 14.96
C GLU A 33 -36.17 -8.01 16.04
N ASP A 34 -37.08 -7.13 16.46
CA ASP A 34 -36.86 -6.32 17.65
C ASP A 34 -37.01 -7.20 18.89
N VAL A 35 -36.10 -7.04 19.85
CA VAL A 35 -36.15 -7.76 21.11
C VAL A 35 -36.50 -6.77 22.21
N ALA A 36 -37.66 -6.97 22.83
CA ALA A 36 -38.13 -6.16 23.94
C ALA A 36 -38.10 -6.94 25.26
N ALA A 37 -37.91 -6.23 26.36
CA ALA A 37 -37.98 -6.81 27.69
C ALA A 37 -39.41 -7.26 28.01
N SER A 38 -39.55 -8.50 28.50
CA SER A 38 -40.86 -9.08 28.84
C SER A 38 -41.36 -8.68 30.23
N HIS A 39 -40.47 -8.16 31.08
CA HIS A 39 -40.73 -7.78 32.47
C HIS A 39 -39.79 -6.64 32.87
N GLU A 40 -40.09 -6.01 34.00
CA GLU A 40 -39.27 -4.95 34.59
C GLU A 40 -38.00 -5.52 35.24
N LEU A 41 -36.88 -4.81 35.10
CA LEU A 41 -35.62 -5.13 35.78
C LEU A 41 -35.07 -3.91 36.55
N PRO A 42 -34.79 -4.06 37.85
CA PRO A 42 -35.18 -5.21 38.68
C PRO A 42 -36.71 -5.33 38.81
N ALA A 43 -37.24 -6.54 39.05
CA ALA A 43 -38.68 -6.79 39.14
C ALA A 43 -39.33 -6.33 40.45
N ASN A 44 -38.51 -6.10 41.49
CA ASN A 44 -38.88 -5.52 42.77
C ASN A 44 -37.84 -4.45 43.11
N PRO A 45 -38.13 -3.50 44.01
CA PRO A 45 -37.11 -2.58 44.50
C PRO A 45 -35.92 -3.34 45.10
N THR A 46 -34.70 -2.94 44.75
CA THR A 46 -33.45 -3.55 45.25
C THR A 46 -32.51 -2.49 45.84
N THR A 47 -31.49 -2.92 46.58
CA THR A 47 -30.49 -2.00 47.14
C THR A 47 -29.27 -1.80 46.21
N ASN A 48 -28.70 -0.59 46.23
CA ASN A 48 -27.44 -0.23 45.55
C ASN A 48 -26.20 -0.52 46.39
N VAL A 49 -26.37 -0.77 47.67
CA VAL A 49 -25.30 -0.82 48.67
C VAL A 49 -25.52 -2.02 49.59
N ASP A 50 -24.43 -2.49 50.19
CA ASP A 50 -24.51 -3.36 51.35
C ASP A 50 -24.91 -2.53 52.56
N GLY A 51 -25.81 -3.03 53.39
CA GLY A 51 -26.34 -2.22 54.47
C GLY A 51 -27.46 -2.87 55.27
N TYR A 52 -28.31 -2.01 55.79
CA TYR A 52 -29.49 -2.38 56.57
C TYR A 52 -30.72 -1.69 55.99
N ALA A 53 -31.72 -2.48 55.58
CA ALA A 53 -32.98 -1.94 55.11
C ALA A 53 -33.82 -1.45 56.29
N VAL A 54 -34.32 -0.22 56.17
CA VAL A 54 -35.03 0.52 57.22
C VAL A 54 -36.34 1.11 56.72
N GLN A 55 -37.25 1.38 57.66
CA GLN A 55 -38.48 2.13 57.41
C GLN A 55 -38.29 3.58 57.84
N VAL A 56 -38.27 4.50 56.88
CA VAL A 56 -38.21 5.94 57.11
C VAL A 56 -39.64 6.50 57.34
N PRO A 57 -39.84 7.40 58.31
CA PRO A 57 -38.84 7.94 59.23
C PRO A 57 -38.52 6.97 60.39
N TYR A 58 -37.26 6.95 60.81
CA TYR A 58 -36.79 6.29 62.03
C TYR A 58 -35.98 7.30 62.87
N LYS A 59 -35.64 6.93 64.11
CA LYS A 59 -34.71 7.69 64.96
C LYS A 59 -33.39 6.95 65.05
N LYS A 60 -32.27 7.68 65.04
CA LYS A 60 -30.94 7.11 65.33
C LYS A 60 -30.95 6.34 66.66
N GLY A 61 -30.23 5.24 66.70
CA GLY A 61 -30.16 4.36 67.86
C GLY A 61 -29.83 2.92 67.49
N ILE A 62 -29.94 2.02 68.47
CA ILE A 62 -29.63 0.60 68.34
C ILE A 62 -30.88 -0.16 67.90
N PHE A 63 -30.74 -0.97 66.85
CA PHE A 63 -31.79 -1.80 66.29
C PHE A 63 -31.38 -3.27 66.27
N LYS A 64 -32.36 -4.17 66.37
CA LYS A 64 -32.12 -5.61 66.18
C LYS A 64 -31.88 -5.91 64.71
N VAL A 65 -30.87 -6.72 64.40
CA VAL A 65 -30.56 -7.11 63.03
C VAL A 65 -31.31 -8.39 62.68
N LEU A 66 -32.04 -8.35 61.57
CA LEU A 66 -32.71 -9.50 60.97
C LEU A 66 -31.97 -9.91 59.71
N THR A 67 -31.87 -11.21 59.45
CA THR A 67 -31.19 -11.79 58.28
C THR A 67 -32.14 -12.70 57.51
N PRO A 68 -31.76 -13.20 56.32
CA PRO A 68 -32.56 -14.22 55.62
C PRO A 68 -32.83 -15.48 56.45
N ALA A 69 -32.03 -15.76 57.47
CA ALA A 69 -32.24 -16.88 58.39
C ALA A 69 -33.32 -16.58 59.45
N THR A 70 -33.45 -15.32 59.89
CA THR A 70 -34.36 -14.94 60.99
C THR A 70 -35.69 -14.36 60.51
N LEU A 71 -35.75 -13.81 59.29
CA LEU A 71 -36.98 -13.29 58.70
C LEU A 71 -37.05 -13.65 57.21
N LYS A 72 -38.13 -14.35 56.83
CA LYS A 72 -38.39 -14.70 55.43
C LYS A 72 -38.66 -13.44 54.60
N LEU A 73 -38.10 -13.42 53.40
CA LEU A 73 -38.34 -12.37 52.41
C LEU A 73 -39.85 -12.26 52.13
N GLY A 74 -40.44 -11.09 52.42
CA GLY A 74 -41.88 -10.82 52.28
C GLY A 74 -42.62 -10.61 53.61
N SER A 75 -42.05 -11.05 54.74
CA SER A 75 -42.55 -10.69 56.07
C SER A 75 -42.20 -9.25 56.41
N GLN A 76 -43.09 -8.56 57.12
CA GLN A 76 -42.91 -7.16 57.47
C GLN A 76 -41.79 -7.01 58.52
N VAL A 77 -40.82 -6.15 58.25
CA VAL A 77 -39.77 -5.80 59.21
C VAL A 77 -40.39 -5.00 60.37
N PRO A 78 -40.23 -5.44 61.64
CA PRO A 78 -40.72 -4.71 62.80
C PRO A 78 -40.03 -3.36 62.97
N ALA A 79 -40.71 -2.39 63.59
CA ALA A 79 -40.21 -1.02 63.75
C ALA A 79 -38.96 -0.89 64.65
N ASP A 80 -38.69 -1.86 65.54
CA ASP A 80 -37.51 -1.93 66.41
C ASP A 80 -36.34 -2.72 65.79
N SER A 81 -36.46 -3.09 64.52
CA SER A 81 -35.55 -4.00 63.83
C SER A 81 -35.16 -3.46 62.46
N VAL A 82 -34.00 -3.88 61.96
CA VAL A 82 -33.49 -3.58 60.63
C VAL A 82 -33.10 -4.88 59.93
N TYR A 83 -33.12 -4.90 58.61
CA TYR A 83 -32.83 -6.13 57.84
C TYR A 83 -31.48 -6.03 57.14
N ARG A 84 -30.53 -6.92 57.47
CA ARG A 84 -29.24 -7.01 56.79
C ARG A 84 -29.47 -7.36 55.32
N ILE A 85 -28.99 -6.50 54.43
CA ILE A 85 -29.22 -6.63 53.00
C ILE A 85 -27.91 -6.39 52.24
N ASN A 86 -27.67 -7.21 51.22
CA ASN A 86 -26.53 -7.07 50.33
C ASN A 86 -26.94 -6.40 49.03
N THR A 87 -25.98 -5.77 48.35
CA THR A 87 -26.10 -5.11 47.06
C THR A 87 -26.88 -5.98 46.06
N GLY A 88 -27.89 -5.41 45.43
CA GLY A 88 -28.75 -6.10 44.46
C GLY A 88 -29.86 -6.97 45.04
N ALA A 89 -29.90 -7.19 46.36
CA ALA A 89 -30.99 -7.95 46.98
C ALA A 89 -32.31 -7.14 47.02
N PRO A 90 -33.47 -7.82 46.93
CA PRO A 90 -34.78 -7.17 47.01
C PRO A 90 -35.05 -6.61 48.41
N LEU A 91 -35.70 -5.45 48.46
CA LEU A 91 -36.09 -4.83 49.73
C LEU A 91 -37.15 -5.68 50.44
N PRO A 92 -37.00 -5.94 51.75
CA PRO A 92 -38.00 -6.64 52.54
C PRO A 92 -39.24 -5.76 52.78
N SER A 93 -40.40 -6.40 52.94
CA SER A 93 -41.67 -5.71 53.18
C SER A 93 -41.59 -4.81 54.42
N GLY A 94 -42.15 -3.60 54.31
CA GLY A 94 -42.14 -2.63 55.41
C GLY A 94 -40.82 -1.89 55.59
N THR A 95 -39.97 -1.84 54.55
CA THR A 95 -38.80 -0.96 54.46
C THR A 95 -38.88 -0.12 53.18
N ASN A 96 -38.25 1.06 53.17
CA ASN A 96 -38.28 1.98 52.04
C ASN A 96 -36.97 2.75 51.80
N ALA A 97 -35.91 2.46 52.54
CA ALA A 97 -34.56 3.00 52.34
C ALA A 97 -33.51 2.01 52.85
N VAL A 98 -32.23 2.21 52.49
CA VAL A 98 -31.11 1.41 53.01
C VAL A 98 -30.02 2.34 53.53
N ILE A 99 -29.58 2.11 54.77
CA ILE A 99 -28.39 2.75 55.33
C ILE A 99 -27.17 1.88 55.04
N MET A 100 -26.10 2.49 54.52
CA MET A 100 -24.86 1.80 54.18
C MET A 100 -24.20 1.22 55.43
N VAL A 101 -23.49 0.11 55.32
CA VAL A 101 -22.75 -0.50 56.45
C VAL A 101 -21.79 0.51 57.09
N GLU A 102 -21.15 1.34 56.27
CA GLU A 102 -20.19 2.37 56.68
C GLU A 102 -20.82 3.43 57.59
N ASP A 103 -22.14 3.63 57.50
CA ASP A 103 -22.90 4.57 58.33
C ASP A 103 -23.55 3.88 59.54
N THR A 104 -23.03 2.72 59.92
CA THR A 104 -23.49 1.94 61.08
C THR A 104 -22.34 1.45 61.94
N GLN A 105 -22.63 1.13 63.19
CA GLN A 105 -21.68 0.51 64.11
C GLN A 105 -22.29 -0.74 64.75
N VAL A 106 -21.56 -1.85 64.73
CA VAL A 106 -22.01 -3.09 65.38
C VAL A 106 -22.01 -2.88 66.90
N ASP A 107 -23.17 -3.03 67.52
CA ASP A 107 -23.36 -2.87 68.96
C ASP A 107 -23.17 -4.20 69.70
N SER A 108 -23.74 -5.29 69.17
CA SER A 108 -23.50 -6.64 69.68
C SER A 108 -23.55 -7.70 68.58
N GLN A 109 -22.84 -8.81 68.81
CA GLN A 109 -22.78 -9.98 67.92
C GLN A 109 -23.26 -11.23 68.66
N PHE A 110 -23.70 -12.23 67.90
CA PHE A 110 -24.03 -13.54 68.45
C PHE A 110 -22.76 -14.28 68.91
N SER A 111 -22.87 -14.94 70.05
CA SER A 111 -21.80 -15.76 70.64
C SER A 111 -21.73 -17.17 70.03
N ALA A 112 -20.60 -17.86 70.20
CA ALA A 112 -20.41 -19.24 69.73
C ALA A 112 -21.48 -20.24 70.23
N GLU A 113 -22.06 -19.99 71.42
CA GLU A 113 -23.11 -20.84 72.01
C GLU A 113 -24.48 -20.64 71.35
N GLU A 114 -24.70 -19.52 70.65
CA GLU A 114 -25.95 -19.18 69.96
C GLU A 114 -25.98 -19.68 68.50
N GLY A 115 -24.91 -20.30 68.01
CA GLY A 115 -24.86 -20.99 66.71
C GLY A 115 -24.76 -20.08 65.47
N GLN A 116 -24.58 -18.77 65.65
CA GLN A 116 -24.42 -17.75 64.60
C GLN A 116 -23.18 -16.86 64.86
N GLU A 117 -22.08 -17.48 65.29
CA GLU A 117 -20.87 -16.77 65.73
C GLU A 117 -20.38 -15.74 64.69
N GLY A 118 -20.29 -14.48 65.11
CA GLY A 118 -19.81 -13.38 64.26
C GLY A 118 -20.88 -12.63 63.46
N GLU A 119 -22.15 -13.08 63.46
CA GLU A 119 -23.26 -12.31 62.88
C GLU A 119 -23.70 -11.17 63.81
N GLU A 120 -24.10 -10.03 63.23
CA GLU A 120 -24.57 -8.89 64.01
C GLU A 120 -25.93 -9.19 64.65
N LYS A 121 -26.04 -8.99 65.97
CA LYS A 121 -27.28 -9.16 66.73
C LYS A 121 -28.02 -7.83 66.86
N THR A 122 -27.28 -6.76 67.11
CA THR A 122 -27.77 -5.39 67.13
C THR A 122 -26.78 -4.46 66.43
N VAL A 123 -27.30 -3.43 65.78
CA VAL A 123 -26.52 -2.41 65.08
C VAL A 123 -27.01 -1.02 65.47
N GLU A 124 -26.09 -0.10 65.71
CA GLU A 124 -26.35 1.32 65.89
C GLU A 124 -26.33 2.04 64.53
N LEU A 125 -27.41 2.76 64.21
CA LEU A 125 -27.51 3.58 63.01
C LEU A 125 -26.96 4.99 63.27
N LEU A 126 -25.86 5.36 62.60
CA LEU A 126 -25.13 6.61 62.85
C LEU A 126 -25.64 7.78 61.98
N ALA A 127 -26.23 7.48 60.83
CA ALA A 127 -26.82 8.45 59.90
C ALA A 127 -28.35 8.35 59.84
N GLU A 128 -28.98 9.34 59.20
CA GLU A 128 -30.38 9.27 58.78
C GLU A 128 -30.40 9.27 57.25
N VAL A 129 -31.33 8.51 56.66
CA VAL A 129 -31.50 8.42 55.21
C VAL A 129 -32.92 8.80 54.82
N GLU A 130 -33.10 9.33 53.61
CA GLU A 130 -34.39 9.71 53.06
C GLU A 130 -35.14 8.52 52.43
N VAL A 131 -36.45 8.69 52.21
CA VAL A 131 -37.27 7.68 51.53
C VAL A 131 -36.73 7.42 50.12
N GLY A 132 -36.40 6.16 49.83
CA GLY A 132 -35.86 5.72 48.54
C GLY A 132 -34.34 5.90 48.40
N GLU A 133 -33.65 6.40 49.41
CA GLU A 133 -32.19 6.52 49.40
C GLU A 133 -31.54 5.13 49.38
N ASN A 134 -30.51 4.99 48.53
CA ASN A 134 -29.83 3.72 48.22
C ASN A 134 -30.73 2.60 47.65
N VAL A 135 -31.95 2.95 47.17
CA VAL A 135 -32.91 2.00 46.58
C VAL A 135 -33.03 2.20 45.08
N ARG A 136 -32.90 1.11 44.31
CA ARG A 136 -33.33 1.02 42.92
C ARG A 136 -34.80 0.66 42.84
N LYS A 137 -35.55 1.44 42.07
CA LYS A 137 -36.98 1.20 41.82
C LYS A 137 -37.15 0.02 40.87
N SER A 138 -38.32 -0.61 40.92
CA SER A 138 -38.71 -1.58 39.90
C SER A 138 -38.62 -0.94 38.50
N GLY A 139 -38.06 -1.67 37.55
CA GLY A 139 -37.89 -1.21 36.17
C GLY A 139 -36.95 0.00 36.00
N SER A 140 -36.04 0.24 36.94
CA SER A 140 -35.07 1.33 36.83
C SER A 140 -34.05 1.13 35.72
N ASP A 141 -33.74 -0.14 35.39
CA ASP A 141 -32.75 -0.46 34.36
C ASP A 141 -33.43 -0.61 33.00
N VAL A 142 -34.50 -1.41 32.98
CA VAL A 142 -35.29 -1.73 31.80
C VAL A 142 -36.74 -1.92 32.22
N ARG A 143 -37.66 -1.28 31.50
CA ARG A 143 -39.10 -1.46 31.71
C ARG A 143 -39.65 -2.52 30.77
N ALA A 144 -40.75 -3.14 31.17
CA ALA A 144 -41.46 -4.06 30.28
C ALA A 144 -41.86 -3.32 28.97
N GLY A 145 -41.51 -3.90 27.83
CA GLY A 145 -41.73 -3.32 26.50
C GLY A 145 -40.58 -2.47 25.95
N ASP A 146 -39.57 -2.12 26.76
CA ASP A 146 -38.39 -1.42 26.24
C ASP A 146 -37.63 -2.29 25.25
N LYS A 147 -37.26 -1.72 24.10
CA LYS A 147 -36.42 -2.40 23.10
C LYS A 147 -34.98 -2.42 23.58
N VAL A 148 -34.43 -3.62 23.69
CA VAL A 148 -33.07 -3.87 24.19
C VAL A 148 -32.10 -4.02 23.01
N LEU A 149 -32.57 -4.68 21.95
CA LEU A 149 -31.91 -4.75 20.64
C LEU A 149 -32.97 -4.62 19.55
N VAL A 150 -32.57 -4.16 18.37
CA VAL A 150 -33.46 -3.96 17.23
C VAL A 150 -33.10 -4.86 16.06
N ALA A 151 -34.07 -5.11 15.18
CA ALA A 151 -33.83 -5.83 13.94
C ALA A 151 -32.72 -5.13 13.12
N GLY A 152 -31.74 -5.90 12.67
CA GLY A 152 -30.55 -5.40 11.99
C GLY A 152 -29.31 -5.23 12.87
N ASP A 153 -29.44 -5.33 14.20
CA ASP A 153 -28.28 -5.33 15.09
C ASP A 153 -27.42 -6.59 14.87
N VAL A 154 -26.10 -6.38 14.86
CA VAL A 154 -25.10 -7.45 14.78
C VAL A 154 -24.75 -7.89 16.19
N VAL A 155 -24.91 -9.18 16.50
CA VAL A 155 -24.44 -9.74 17.77
C VAL A 155 -22.92 -9.85 17.72
N SER A 156 -22.21 -9.04 18.51
CA SER A 156 -20.76 -8.99 18.46
C SER A 156 -20.13 -10.19 19.20
N GLY A 157 -18.89 -10.53 18.81
CA GLY A 157 -18.06 -11.48 19.56
C GLY A 157 -17.54 -10.94 20.90
N LEU A 158 -17.78 -9.66 21.22
CA LEU A 158 -17.40 -9.04 22.50
C LEU A 158 -18.36 -9.43 23.64
N GLY A 159 -19.56 -9.91 23.30
CA GLY A 159 -20.52 -10.49 24.24
C GLY A 159 -21.53 -9.51 24.86
N GLY A 160 -21.46 -8.21 24.55
CA GLY A 160 -22.38 -7.20 25.09
C GLY A 160 -23.84 -7.47 24.74
N GLU A 161 -24.12 -7.78 23.47
CA GLU A 161 -25.48 -8.06 22.99
C GLU A 161 -26.02 -9.37 23.58
N ILE A 162 -25.16 -10.39 23.72
CA ILE A 162 -25.53 -11.66 24.38
C ILE A 162 -25.89 -11.41 25.86
N GLY A 163 -25.08 -10.59 26.55
CA GLY A 163 -25.34 -10.18 27.93
C GLY A 163 -26.67 -9.42 28.06
N ALA A 164 -26.96 -8.51 27.13
CA ALA A 164 -28.22 -7.77 27.11
C ALA A 164 -29.44 -8.68 26.91
N LEU A 165 -29.36 -9.63 25.96
CA LEU A 165 -30.41 -10.64 25.74
C LEU A 165 -30.63 -11.53 26.97
N ALA A 166 -29.55 -12.00 27.57
CA ALA A 166 -29.60 -12.82 28.79
C ALA A 166 -30.17 -12.04 29.98
N PHE A 167 -29.78 -10.76 30.12
CA PHE A 167 -30.24 -9.88 31.19
C PHE A 167 -31.77 -9.74 31.18
N VAL A 168 -32.39 -9.61 30.00
CA VAL A 168 -33.86 -9.53 29.86
C VAL A 168 -34.56 -10.89 29.77
N GLY A 169 -33.84 -11.99 30.01
CA GLY A 169 -34.38 -13.35 30.08
C GLY A 169 -34.76 -13.95 28.73
N VAL A 170 -34.21 -13.44 27.62
CA VAL A 170 -34.48 -13.98 26.28
C VAL A 170 -33.67 -15.25 26.07
N LYS A 171 -34.37 -16.34 25.72
CA LYS A 171 -33.75 -17.66 25.51
C LYS A 171 -33.36 -17.92 24.07
N GLN A 172 -34.12 -17.37 23.13
CA GLN A 172 -33.95 -17.59 21.70
C GLN A 172 -34.28 -16.32 20.92
N VAL A 173 -33.60 -16.11 19.81
CA VAL A 173 -33.82 -14.99 18.89
C VAL A 173 -33.83 -15.47 17.43
N GLN A 174 -34.59 -14.77 16.59
CA GLN A 174 -34.58 -14.97 15.15
C GLN A 174 -33.41 -14.18 14.52
N VAL A 175 -32.54 -14.88 13.79
CA VAL A 175 -31.37 -14.29 13.11
C VAL A 175 -31.26 -14.76 11.67
N TYR A 176 -30.50 -14.03 10.86
CA TYR A 176 -30.17 -14.48 9.51
C TYR A 176 -29.16 -15.64 9.56
N ARG A 177 -29.40 -16.68 8.74
CA ARG A 177 -28.44 -17.79 8.60
C ARG A 177 -27.12 -17.25 8.04
N LYS A 178 -26.00 -17.76 8.56
CA LYS A 178 -24.68 -17.48 7.99
C LYS A 178 -24.49 -18.26 6.68
N PRO A 179 -23.93 -17.62 5.64
CA PRO A 179 -23.56 -18.31 4.41
C PRO A 179 -22.45 -19.35 4.64
N VAL A 180 -22.51 -20.42 3.87
CA VAL A 180 -21.44 -21.43 3.74
C VAL A 180 -20.61 -21.11 2.50
N VAL A 181 -19.28 -21.24 2.60
CA VAL A 181 -18.33 -20.90 1.53
C VAL A 181 -17.65 -22.14 0.97
N ALA A 182 -17.79 -22.41 -0.33
CA ALA A 182 -16.94 -23.37 -1.02
C ALA A 182 -15.65 -22.68 -1.49
N LEU A 183 -14.48 -23.29 -1.25
CA LEU A 183 -13.18 -22.70 -1.56
C LEU A 183 -12.31 -23.69 -2.33
N LEU A 184 -11.71 -23.23 -3.44
CA LEU A 184 -10.78 -24.03 -4.25
C LEU A 184 -9.63 -23.19 -4.79
N SER A 185 -8.50 -23.84 -5.09
CA SER A 185 -7.39 -23.25 -5.85
C SER A 185 -7.28 -23.94 -7.20
N THR A 186 -6.87 -23.21 -8.25
CA THR A 186 -6.65 -23.77 -9.59
C THR A 186 -5.21 -23.54 -10.03
N GLY A 187 -4.59 -24.55 -10.63
CA GLY A 187 -3.26 -24.47 -11.22
C GLY A 187 -2.56 -25.82 -11.22
N ASN A 188 -1.90 -26.14 -12.33
CA ASN A 188 -1.16 -27.41 -12.48
C ASN A 188 0.15 -27.42 -11.69
N GLU A 189 0.67 -26.25 -11.36
CA GLU A 189 1.89 -26.06 -10.60
C GLU A 189 1.69 -26.16 -9.08
N LEU A 190 0.44 -26.14 -8.61
CA LEU A 190 0.12 -26.03 -7.20
C LEU A 190 0.25 -27.37 -6.49
N THR A 191 0.79 -27.33 -5.27
CA THR A 191 0.94 -28.49 -4.38
C THR A 191 0.41 -28.17 -3.00
N ASP A 192 -0.24 -29.14 -2.35
CA ASP A 192 -0.68 -28.99 -0.96
C ASP A 192 0.53 -29.15 -0.01
N LEU A 193 0.63 -28.27 0.99
CA LEU A 193 1.66 -28.32 2.01
C LEU A 193 1.66 -29.64 2.78
N GLN A 194 0.48 -30.23 3.01
CA GLN A 194 0.30 -31.45 3.80
C GLN A 194 0.50 -32.74 3.00
N GLU A 195 0.54 -32.67 1.67
CA GLU A 195 0.66 -33.83 0.77
C GLU A 195 2.10 -34.12 0.32
N GLN A 196 3.12 -33.43 0.88
CA GLN A 196 4.52 -33.73 0.59
C GLN A 196 4.93 -35.11 1.13
N SER A 197 4.61 -36.16 0.37
CA SER A 197 5.30 -37.42 0.43
C SER A 197 6.71 -37.25 -0.16
N SER A 198 7.68 -37.91 0.46
CA SER A 198 9.12 -37.77 0.23
C SER A 198 9.62 -38.35 -1.11
N SER A 199 8.88 -38.22 -2.21
CA SER A 199 9.27 -38.83 -3.48
C SER A 199 8.58 -38.23 -4.71
N THR A 200 9.05 -37.07 -5.18
CA THR A 200 8.96 -36.68 -6.61
C THR A 200 9.87 -35.46 -6.86
N GLN A 201 11.18 -35.70 -6.97
CA GLN A 201 12.02 -34.77 -7.72
C GLN A 201 11.62 -34.88 -9.19
N SER A 202 11.04 -33.80 -9.74
CA SER A 202 10.85 -33.67 -11.19
C SER A 202 12.23 -33.70 -11.86
N SER A 203 12.30 -34.26 -13.07
CA SER A 203 13.54 -34.34 -13.88
C SER A 203 14.14 -32.97 -14.25
N GLU A 204 13.45 -31.87 -13.92
CA GLU A 204 13.83 -30.48 -14.22
C GLU A 204 14.18 -29.65 -12.96
N GLY A 205 14.21 -30.26 -11.77
CA GLY A 205 14.64 -29.57 -10.54
C GLY A 205 13.65 -28.52 -10.00
N TRP A 206 12.43 -28.45 -10.54
CA TRP A 206 11.37 -27.55 -10.08
C TRP A 206 10.34 -28.31 -9.22
N SER A 207 10.12 -27.85 -7.99
CA SER A 207 9.29 -28.52 -6.98
C SER A 207 7.82 -28.05 -6.94
N GLY A 208 7.35 -27.35 -7.99
CA GLY A 208 6.03 -26.71 -8.00
C GLY A 208 5.93 -25.51 -7.05
N VAL A 209 4.72 -24.98 -6.90
CA VAL A 209 4.38 -23.84 -6.03
C VAL A 209 3.47 -24.34 -4.90
N ILE A 210 3.78 -24.00 -3.65
CA ILE A 210 2.92 -24.38 -2.52
C ILE A 210 1.66 -23.51 -2.53
N ASP A 211 0.49 -24.15 -2.47
CA ASP A 211 -0.80 -23.45 -2.35
C ASP A 211 -0.88 -22.70 -1.01
N THR A 212 -0.76 -21.37 -1.10
CA THR A 212 -0.86 -20.47 0.05
C THR A 212 -2.19 -19.75 0.10
N ASN A 213 -2.96 -19.74 -0.99
CA ASN A 213 -4.19 -18.98 -1.08
C ASN A 213 -5.32 -19.64 -0.28
N ARG A 214 -5.58 -20.93 -0.55
CA ARG A 214 -6.68 -21.64 0.08
C ARG A 214 -6.51 -21.78 1.60
N PRO A 215 -5.35 -22.18 2.15
CA PRO A 215 -5.15 -22.15 3.60
C PRO A 215 -5.32 -20.75 4.22
N SER A 216 -4.80 -19.70 3.57
CA SER A 216 -4.90 -18.33 4.09
C SER A 216 -6.34 -17.81 4.07
N LEU A 217 -7.07 -18.04 2.97
CA LEU A 217 -8.47 -17.64 2.83
C LEU A 217 -9.38 -18.45 3.76
N LYS A 218 -9.15 -19.77 3.88
CA LYS A 218 -9.87 -20.61 4.83
C LYS A 218 -9.73 -20.08 6.25
N ALA A 219 -8.50 -19.80 6.70
CA ALA A 219 -8.25 -19.22 8.02
C ALA A 219 -8.94 -17.87 8.20
N ALA A 220 -8.94 -17.00 7.18
CA ALA A 220 -9.62 -15.71 7.24
C ALA A 220 -11.15 -15.85 7.32
N ILE A 221 -11.76 -16.78 6.58
CA ILE A 221 -13.20 -17.02 6.55
C ILE A 221 -13.68 -17.66 7.85
N GLU A 222 -13.00 -18.71 8.32
CA GLU A 222 -13.32 -19.40 9.59
C GLU A 222 -13.08 -18.49 10.80
N GLY A 223 -12.01 -17.68 10.78
CA GLY A 223 -11.74 -16.68 11.81
C GLY A 223 -12.80 -15.59 11.92
N LEU A 224 -13.59 -15.37 10.86
CA LEU A 224 -14.76 -14.49 10.85
C LEU A 224 -16.07 -15.23 11.21
N GLY A 225 -15.98 -16.53 11.53
CA GLY A 225 -17.09 -17.35 12.01
C GLY A 225 -18.01 -17.88 10.91
N TYR A 226 -17.53 -18.02 9.68
CA TYR A 226 -18.23 -18.68 8.57
C TYR A 226 -17.71 -20.09 8.35
N GLU A 227 -18.56 -20.97 7.83
CA GLU A 227 -18.20 -22.35 7.50
C GLU A 227 -17.55 -22.42 6.11
N VAL A 228 -16.48 -23.22 5.98
CA VAL A 228 -15.75 -23.43 4.73
C VAL A 228 -15.81 -24.89 4.31
N ILE A 229 -16.28 -25.12 3.08
CA ILE A 229 -16.16 -26.38 2.35
C ILE A 229 -14.92 -26.28 1.47
N ASP A 230 -13.87 -26.97 1.88
CA ASP A 230 -12.61 -27.03 1.16
C ASP A 230 -12.68 -28.06 0.02
N LEU A 231 -12.60 -27.60 -1.22
CA LEU A 231 -12.65 -28.45 -2.43
C LEU A 231 -11.25 -28.81 -2.96
N GLY A 232 -10.19 -28.39 -2.27
CA GLY A 232 -8.81 -28.68 -2.63
C GLY A 232 -8.28 -27.92 -3.85
N ILE A 233 -7.26 -28.50 -4.48
CA ILE A 233 -6.60 -27.99 -5.67
C ILE A 233 -7.18 -28.68 -6.91
N VAL A 234 -7.70 -27.89 -7.84
CA VAL A 234 -8.25 -28.35 -9.11
C VAL A 234 -7.23 -28.09 -10.22
N HIS A 235 -6.74 -29.14 -10.84
CA HIS A 235 -5.83 -29.07 -11.97
C HIS A 235 -6.60 -28.65 -13.24
N ASP A 236 -5.92 -28.05 -14.23
CA ASP A 236 -6.49 -27.41 -15.43
C ASP A 236 -7.07 -28.42 -16.44
N ASN A 237 -8.09 -29.15 -16.00
CA ASN A 237 -8.94 -30.01 -16.79
C ASN A 237 -10.38 -29.47 -16.68
N ILE A 238 -11.03 -29.29 -17.85
CA ILE A 238 -12.41 -28.80 -17.97
C ILE A 238 -13.37 -29.62 -17.11
N ASP A 239 -13.34 -30.96 -17.19
CA ASP A 239 -14.28 -31.81 -16.46
C ASP A 239 -14.05 -31.74 -14.96
N ALA A 240 -12.78 -31.69 -14.52
CA ALA A 240 -12.43 -31.54 -13.12
C ALA A 240 -12.94 -30.20 -12.56
N HIS A 241 -12.80 -29.11 -13.32
CA HIS A 241 -13.33 -27.81 -12.96
C HIS A 241 -14.85 -27.78 -12.91
N VAL A 242 -15.54 -28.32 -13.92
CA VAL A 242 -17.01 -28.36 -13.93
C VAL A 242 -17.54 -29.16 -12.74
N ASN A 243 -16.92 -30.30 -12.43
CA ASN A 243 -17.31 -31.13 -11.29
C ASN A 243 -17.10 -30.40 -9.96
N ALA A 244 -15.92 -29.80 -9.74
CA ALA A 244 -15.61 -29.07 -8.51
C ALA A 244 -16.50 -27.84 -8.34
N LEU A 245 -16.73 -27.07 -9.41
CA LEU A 245 -17.61 -25.91 -9.37
C LEU A 245 -19.06 -26.32 -9.09
N SER A 246 -19.56 -27.37 -9.75
CA SER A 246 -20.93 -27.87 -9.54
C SER A 246 -21.13 -28.40 -8.12
N ASP A 247 -20.16 -29.17 -7.60
CA ASP A 247 -20.16 -29.67 -6.23
C ASP A 247 -20.19 -28.51 -5.22
N GLY A 248 -19.29 -27.54 -5.36
CA GLY A 248 -19.26 -26.36 -4.50
C GLY A 248 -20.57 -25.56 -4.52
N ILE A 249 -21.14 -25.32 -5.70
CA ILE A 249 -22.41 -24.59 -5.89
C ILE A 249 -23.59 -25.35 -5.26
N SER A 250 -23.55 -26.69 -5.25
CA SER A 250 -24.60 -27.52 -4.65
C SER A 250 -24.57 -27.53 -3.12
N ARG A 251 -23.40 -27.29 -2.50
CA ARG A 251 -23.21 -27.40 -1.04
C ARG A 251 -23.00 -26.06 -0.32
N ALA A 252 -22.72 -24.98 -1.06
CA ALA A 252 -22.42 -23.67 -0.50
C ALA A 252 -23.32 -22.55 -1.06
N ASP A 253 -23.37 -21.42 -0.36
CA ASP A 253 -24.07 -20.21 -0.82
C ASP A 253 -23.19 -19.35 -1.73
N ILE A 254 -21.87 -19.50 -1.59
CA ILE A 254 -20.85 -18.76 -2.30
C ILE A 254 -19.67 -19.68 -2.62
N LEU A 255 -19.15 -19.59 -3.84
CA LEU A 255 -17.95 -20.28 -4.28
C LEU A 255 -16.84 -19.26 -4.50
N VAL A 256 -15.67 -19.52 -3.93
CA VAL A 256 -14.45 -18.71 -4.09
C VAL A 256 -13.39 -19.59 -4.73
N THR A 257 -12.83 -19.12 -5.83
CA THR A 257 -11.69 -19.77 -6.50
C THR A 257 -10.50 -18.82 -6.57
N THR A 258 -9.29 -19.35 -6.49
CA THR A 258 -8.04 -18.59 -6.66
C THR A 258 -7.15 -19.22 -7.72
N GLY A 259 -6.49 -18.40 -8.53
CA GLY A 259 -5.80 -18.88 -9.73
C GLY A 259 -6.71 -18.86 -10.97
N GLY A 260 -6.17 -19.15 -12.16
CA GLY A 260 -6.97 -19.30 -13.38
C GLY A 260 -7.69 -18.04 -13.91
N THR A 261 -7.48 -16.85 -13.35
CA THR A 261 -8.17 -15.59 -13.70
C THR A 261 -7.37 -14.64 -14.62
N SER A 262 -6.34 -15.16 -15.31
CA SER A 262 -5.37 -14.37 -16.10
C SER A 262 -5.86 -13.95 -17.50
N MET A 263 -5.06 -13.18 -18.26
CA MET A 263 -5.43 -12.60 -19.57
C MET A 263 -5.16 -13.50 -20.79
N GLY A 264 -4.72 -14.75 -20.58
CA GLY A 264 -4.35 -15.66 -21.67
C GLY A 264 -5.49 -16.59 -22.10
N ALA A 265 -5.24 -17.43 -23.12
CA ALA A 265 -6.12 -18.52 -23.54
C ALA A 265 -6.40 -19.58 -22.44
N SER A 266 -5.83 -19.38 -21.25
CA SER A 266 -5.88 -20.24 -20.07
C SER A 266 -6.87 -19.76 -18.98
N ASP A 267 -7.62 -18.66 -19.17
CA ASP A 267 -8.71 -18.29 -18.23
C ASP A 267 -9.90 -19.21 -18.43
N LEU A 268 -9.89 -20.32 -17.68
CA LEU A 268 -10.92 -21.35 -17.76
C LEU A 268 -12.18 -20.95 -16.99
N LEU A 269 -12.11 -20.06 -16.00
CA LEU A 269 -13.22 -19.82 -15.09
C LEU A 269 -14.42 -19.18 -15.78
N LYS A 270 -14.22 -18.07 -16.51
CA LYS A 270 -15.34 -17.33 -17.12
C LYS A 270 -16.08 -18.15 -18.18
N PRO A 271 -15.38 -18.82 -19.13
CA PRO A 271 -16.05 -19.69 -20.10
C PRO A 271 -16.82 -20.84 -19.45
N LEU A 272 -16.29 -21.44 -18.38
CA LEU A 272 -16.96 -22.54 -17.67
C LEU A 272 -18.23 -22.07 -16.96
N LEU A 273 -18.19 -20.90 -16.31
CA LEU A 273 -19.37 -20.32 -15.67
C LEU A 273 -20.47 -20.05 -16.68
N GLU A 274 -20.16 -19.39 -17.80
CA GLU A 274 -21.17 -19.04 -18.81
C GLU A 274 -21.69 -20.27 -19.57
N ARG A 275 -20.80 -21.15 -20.05
CA ARG A 275 -21.16 -22.23 -20.98
C ARG A 275 -21.67 -23.49 -20.28
N ASN A 276 -21.09 -23.85 -19.13
CA ASN A 276 -21.40 -25.11 -18.44
C ASN A 276 -22.39 -24.91 -17.30
N LEU A 277 -22.31 -23.78 -16.59
CA LEU A 277 -23.13 -23.51 -15.42
C LEU A 277 -24.23 -22.48 -15.67
N LYS A 278 -24.34 -21.93 -16.88
CA LYS A 278 -25.33 -20.89 -17.26
C LYS A 278 -25.27 -19.66 -16.34
N GLY A 279 -24.08 -19.36 -15.82
CA GLY A 279 -23.84 -18.24 -14.94
C GLY A 279 -23.72 -16.91 -15.68
N THR A 280 -23.99 -15.83 -14.97
CA THR A 280 -23.88 -14.45 -15.46
C THR A 280 -22.63 -13.82 -14.85
N ILE A 281 -21.68 -13.40 -15.68
CA ILE A 281 -20.51 -12.62 -15.24
C ILE A 281 -20.94 -11.16 -15.05
N HIS A 282 -20.84 -10.66 -13.83
CA HIS A 282 -21.15 -9.28 -13.47
C HIS A 282 -19.97 -8.35 -13.78
N PHE A 283 -18.76 -8.81 -13.46
CA PHE A 283 -17.52 -8.21 -13.94
C PHE A 283 -16.40 -9.25 -13.95
N GLY A 284 -15.45 -9.10 -14.88
CA GLY A 284 -14.27 -9.96 -14.98
C GLY A 284 -12.94 -9.26 -14.63
N ARG A 285 -12.99 -7.96 -14.30
CA ARG A 285 -11.85 -7.13 -13.93
C ARG A 285 -12.30 -5.96 -13.07
N VAL A 286 -11.39 -5.44 -12.25
CA VAL A 286 -11.61 -4.22 -11.48
C VAL A 286 -10.43 -3.27 -11.66
N ALA A 287 -10.70 -1.99 -11.90
CA ALA A 287 -9.67 -0.95 -11.92
C ALA A 287 -9.13 -0.71 -10.48
N MET A 288 -8.15 -1.52 -10.08
CA MET A 288 -7.46 -1.46 -8.78
C MET A 288 -6.08 -2.15 -8.83
N LYS A 289 -5.20 -1.82 -7.89
CA LYS A 289 -3.91 -2.50 -7.68
C LYS A 289 -3.60 -2.61 -6.18
N PRO A 290 -3.30 -3.81 -5.66
CA PRO A 290 -3.42 -5.14 -6.30
C PRO A 290 -4.89 -5.53 -6.57
N GLY A 291 -5.16 -6.56 -7.40
CA GLY A 291 -6.52 -7.10 -7.56
C GLY A 291 -7.21 -6.95 -8.93
N LYS A 292 -6.51 -6.47 -9.97
CA LYS A 292 -7.08 -6.26 -11.31
C LYS A 292 -7.90 -7.43 -11.89
N PRO A 293 -7.48 -8.71 -11.79
CA PRO A 293 -8.19 -9.82 -12.45
C PRO A 293 -9.39 -10.40 -11.67
N THR A 294 -9.86 -9.75 -10.60
CA THR A 294 -11.00 -10.26 -9.83
C THR A 294 -12.27 -10.36 -10.67
N THR A 295 -12.96 -11.50 -10.55
CA THR A 295 -14.20 -11.82 -11.24
C THR A 295 -15.33 -12.03 -10.23
N PHE A 296 -16.53 -11.55 -10.55
CA PHE A 296 -17.75 -11.81 -9.79
C PHE A 296 -18.86 -12.27 -10.75
N ALA A 297 -19.58 -13.32 -10.36
CA ALA A 297 -20.63 -13.93 -11.15
C ALA A 297 -21.76 -14.49 -10.28
N THR A 298 -22.91 -14.74 -10.88
CA THR A 298 -24.00 -15.51 -10.29
C THR A 298 -24.29 -16.75 -11.10
N VAL A 299 -24.61 -17.86 -10.44
CA VAL A 299 -25.04 -19.11 -11.09
C VAL A 299 -26.50 -19.38 -10.70
N PRO A 300 -27.40 -19.63 -11.68
CA PRO A 300 -28.81 -19.90 -11.39
C PRO A 300 -28.97 -21.19 -10.57
N PRO A 301 -30.06 -21.28 -9.80
CA PRO A 301 -30.33 -22.44 -8.94
C PRO A 301 -30.54 -23.72 -9.75
N THR A 302 -30.12 -24.85 -9.21
CA THR A 302 -30.40 -26.18 -9.79
C THR A 302 -31.79 -26.71 -9.40
N ASN A 303 -32.34 -26.33 -8.23
CA ASN A 303 -33.58 -26.87 -7.68
C ASN A 303 -34.59 -25.81 -7.16
N GLY A 304 -34.73 -24.67 -7.83
CA GLY A 304 -35.68 -23.60 -7.42
C GLY A 304 -35.23 -22.78 -6.20
N GLU A 305 -33.96 -22.92 -5.81
CA GLU A 305 -33.28 -22.09 -4.81
C GLU A 305 -32.97 -20.68 -5.34
N ARG A 306 -32.16 -19.92 -4.61
CA ARG A 306 -31.60 -18.63 -5.05
C ARG A 306 -30.36 -18.83 -5.93
N ASP A 307 -30.02 -17.80 -6.70
CA ASP A 307 -28.72 -17.71 -7.37
C ASP A 307 -27.57 -17.82 -6.36
N LYS A 308 -26.55 -18.62 -6.72
CA LYS A 308 -25.30 -18.78 -5.96
C LYS A 308 -24.26 -17.77 -6.42
N LEU A 309 -23.46 -17.26 -5.50
CA LEU A 309 -22.43 -16.25 -5.80
C LEU A 309 -21.11 -16.94 -6.14
N VAL A 310 -20.38 -16.45 -7.15
CA VAL A 310 -19.05 -16.97 -7.50
C VAL A 310 -18.05 -15.84 -7.59
N PHE A 311 -16.91 -16.00 -6.92
CA PHE A 311 -15.77 -15.08 -6.96
C PHE A 311 -14.52 -15.77 -7.49
N GLY A 312 -13.91 -15.20 -8.52
CA GLY A 312 -12.57 -15.56 -8.98
C GLY A 312 -11.55 -14.54 -8.48
N LEU A 313 -10.68 -14.94 -7.56
CA LEU A 313 -9.65 -14.08 -6.98
C LEU A 313 -8.29 -14.29 -7.68
N PRO A 314 -7.38 -13.29 -7.63
CA PRO A 314 -6.06 -13.42 -8.22
C PRO A 314 -5.22 -14.55 -7.58
N GLY A 315 -4.34 -15.19 -8.34
CA GLY A 315 -3.44 -16.23 -7.83
C GLY A 315 -2.34 -15.72 -6.89
N ASN A 316 -2.08 -14.42 -6.83
CA ASN A 316 -1.10 -13.84 -5.89
C ASN A 316 -1.68 -13.77 -4.46
N PRO A 317 -0.98 -14.28 -3.42
CA PRO A 317 -1.56 -14.42 -2.07
C PRO A 317 -1.99 -13.12 -1.41
N ALA A 318 -1.18 -12.06 -1.51
CA ALA A 318 -1.55 -10.76 -0.97
C ALA A 318 -2.77 -10.18 -1.72
N SER A 319 -2.79 -10.34 -3.04
CA SER A 319 -3.91 -9.87 -3.87
C SER A 319 -5.21 -10.63 -3.56
N ALA A 320 -5.13 -11.96 -3.36
CA ALA A 320 -6.27 -12.79 -2.99
C ALA A 320 -6.91 -12.30 -1.69
N LEU A 321 -6.12 -12.13 -0.62
CA LEU A 321 -6.61 -11.63 0.66
C LEU A 321 -7.20 -10.22 0.56
N VAL A 322 -6.54 -9.30 -0.16
CA VAL A 322 -7.08 -7.94 -0.39
C VAL A 322 -8.45 -8.01 -1.07
N THR A 323 -8.58 -8.80 -2.13
CA THR A 323 -9.84 -8.93 -2.87
C THR A 323 -10.92 -9.70 -2.10
N PHE A 324 -10.53 -10.61 -1.20
CA PHE A 324 -11.45 -11.24 -0.25
C PHE A 324 -12.07 -10.20 0.68
N TYR A 325 -11.25 -9.39 1.36
CA TYR A 325 -11.74 -8.37 2.29
C TYR A 325 -12.55 -7.27 1.60
N LEU A 326 -12.21 -6.95 0.34
CA LEU A 326 -12.95 -5.96 -0.42
C LEU A 326 -14.25 -6.52 -1.00
N PHE A 327 -14.31 -7.71 -1.59
CA PHE A 327 -15.52 -8.15 -2.31
C PHE A 327 -16.25 -9.32 -1.67
N VAL A 328 -15.52 -10.35 -1.24
CA VAL A 328 -16.12 -11.57 -0.69
C VAL A 328 -16.72 -11.32 0.68
N LEU A 329 -15.99 -10.65 1.58
CA LEU A 329 -16.47 -10.37 2.94
C LEU A 329 -17.75 -9.51 2.93
N PRO A 330 -17.85 -8.40 2.17
CA PRO A 330 -19.10 -7.65 2.10
C PRO A 330 -20.25 -8.49 1.53
N ALA A 331 -20.00 -9.38 0.57
CA ALA A 331 -21.01 -10.33 0.08
C ALA A 331 -21.48 -11.27 1.20
N LEU A 332 -20.55 -11.89 1.95
CA LEU A 332 -20.85 -12.77 3.09
C LEU A 332 -21.69 -12.06 4.16
N ARG A 333 -21.34 -10.83 4.49
CA ARG A 333 -22.09 -10.01 5.44
C ARG A 333 -23.49 -9.69 4.93
N ARG A 334 -23.63 -9.31 3.66
CA ARG A 334 -24.96 -9.08 3.04
C ARG A 334 -25.83 -10.33 3.03
N LEU A 335 -25.26 -11.49 2.72
CA LEU A 335 -25.96 -12.79 2.82
C LEU A 335 -26.38 -13.08 4.27
N GLY A 336 -25.53 -12.77 5.25
CA GLY A 336 -25.81 -12.89 6.68
C GLY A 336 -26.67 -11.77 7.28
N GLY A 337 -27.35 -10.96 6.45
CA GLY A 337 -28.33 -9.97 6.92
C GLY A 337 -27.79 -8.58 7.27
N TRP A 338 -26.49 -8.33 7.13
CA TRP A 338 -25.91 -7.03 7.44
C TRP A 338 -26.47 -5.95 6.51
N SER A 339 -26.68 -4.74 7.04
CA SER A 339 -27.07 -3.59 6.21
C SER A 339 -25.98 -3.29 5.17
N GLN A 340 -26.35 -2.67 4.05
CA GLN A 340 -25.38 -2.33 2.99
C GLN A 340 -24.22 -1.47 3.51
N LYS A 341 -24.51 -0.53 4.41
CA LYS A 341 -23.52 0.36 5.03
C LYS A 341 -22.57 -0.39 5.97
N ALA A 342 -23.07 -1.40 6.69
CA ALA A 342 -22.28 -2.16 7.67
C ALA A 342 -21.51 -3.34 7.04
N ALA A 343 -21.92 -3.79 5.85
CA ALA A 343 -21.28 -4.91 5.17
C ALA A 343 -19.83 -4.62 4.77
N GLU A 344 -19.52 -3.38 4.38
CA GLU A 344 -18.16 -2.96 4.01
C GLU A 344 -17.24 -2.83 5.24
N LEU A 345 -15.93 -2.95 5.01
CA LEU A 345 -14.94 -2.57 6.03
C LEU A 345 -14.91 -1.04 6.17
N PRO A 346 -14.68 -0.50 7.39
CA PRO A 346 -14.49 0.93 7.58
C PRO A 346 -13.34 1.44 6.71
N ARG A 347 -13.61 2.50 5.93
CA ARG A 347 -12.58 3.20 5.16
C ARG A 347 -12.12 4.41 5.96
N VAL A 348 -10.82 4.48 6.24
CA VAL A 348 -10.20 5.63 6.91
C VAL A 348 -9.34 6.36 5.87
N PRO A 349 -9.54 7.66 5.63
CA PRO A 349 -8.61 8.43 4.82
C PRO A 349 -7.26 8.50 5.53
N VAL A 350 -6.21 8.00 4.88
CA VAL A 350 -4.84 8.10 5.39
C VAL A 350 -4.08 9.11 4.55
N GLU A 351 -3.48 10.10 5.19
CA GLU A 351 -2.55 11.02 4.55
C GLU A 351 -1.13 10.47 4.75
N PHE A 352 -0.49 9.98 3.68
CA PHE A 352 0.87 9.46 3.74
C PHE A 352 1.88 10.62 3.89
N ALA A 353 2.12 11.03 5.13
CA ALA A 353 2.97 12.18 5.46
C ALA A 353 4.48 11.85 5.52
N SER A 354 4.99 11.01 4.61
CA SER A 354 6.44 10.80 4.54
C SER A 354 7.12 12.06 3.98
N ARG A 355 7.91 12.73 4.82
CA ARG A 355 8.75 13.88 4.42
C ARG A 355 10.18 13.60 4.88
N ARG A 356 11.17 13.81 4.01
CA ARG A 356 12.53 14.04 4.45
C ARG A 356 12.60 15.46 5.03
N SER A 357 13.16 15.63 6.22
CA SER A 357 13.43 16.96 6.77
C SER A 357 14.34 17.74 5.80
N VAL A 358 13.98 19.00 5.54
CA VAL A 358 14.81 19.90 4.71
C VAL A 358 16.18 20.05 5.37
N VAL A 359 17.24 19.81 4.60
CA VAL A 359 18.61 20.03 5.04
C VAL A 359 18.98 21.49 4.78
N TYR A 360 19.46 22.18 5.81
CA TYR A 360 19.96 23.56 5.70
C TYR A 360 21.48 23.58 5.82
N GLY A 361 22.15 24.35 4.96
CA GLY A 361 23.60 24.53 4.97
C GLY A 361 23.98 26.00 4.75
N ARG A 362 24.88 26.54 5.58
CA ARG A 362 25.39 27.92 5.44
C ARG A 362 26.54 28.07 4.45
N LYS A 363 27.18 26.97 4.06
CA LYS A 363 28.39 26.96 3.21
C LYS A 363 28.18 26.23 1.88
N GLY A 364 27.38 25.17 1.89
CA GLY A 364 27.07 24.38 0.71
C GLY A 364 26.22 23.18 1.07
N VAL A 365 25.50 22.66 0.09
CA VAL A 365 24.67 21.46 0.19
C VAL A 365 24.93 20.63 -1.07
N VAL A 366 25.04 19.32 -0.92
CA VAL A 366 25.14 18.36 -2.02
C VAL A 366 24.00 17.37 -1.86
N SER A 367 23.29 17.10 -2.96
CA SER A 367 22.18 16.15 -2.99
C SER A 367 22.37 15.19 -4.16
N CYS A 368 22.46 13.90 -3.87
CA CYS A 368 22.52 12.81 -4.84
C CYS A 368 21.97 11.53 -4.21
N THR A 369 21.89 10.46 -5.00
CA THR A 369 21.32 9.17 -4.62
C THR A 369 22.19 8.38 -3.64
N GLN A 370 23.50 8.64 -3.58
CA GLN A 370 24.46 7.91 -2.74
C GLN A 370 25.13 8.82 -1.69
N PRO A 371 25.13 8.45 -0.39
CA PRO A 371 25.79 9.24 0.66
C PRO A 371 27.29 9.44 0.46
N LEU A 372 28.00 8.41 -0.01
CA LEU A 372 29.46 8.50 -0.26
C LEU A 372 29.79 9.45 -1.42
N ALA A 373 28.94 9.51 -2.45
CA ALA A 373 29.08 10.48 -3.52
C ALA A 373 28.76 11.91 -3.04
N ALA A 374 27.75 12.07 -2.16
CA ALA A 374 27.46 13.37 -1.55
C ALA A 374 28.64 13.88 -0.73
N GLU A 375 29.27 12.99 0.04
CA GLU A 375 30.47 13.31 0.81
C GLU A 375 31.66 13.67 -0.08
N ALA A 376 31.84 13.01 -1.24
CA ALA A 376 32.86 13.42 -2.22
C ALA A 376 32.66 14.88 -2.68
N GLY A 377 31.42 15.27 -2.99
CA GLY A 377 31.10 16.67 -3.32
C GLY A 377 31.35 17.63 -2.15
N LEU A 378 30.96 17.24 -0.93
CA LEU A 378 31.20 18.04 0.27
C LEU A 378 32.69 18.20 0.58
N GLU A 379 33.51 17.17 0.33
CA GLU A 379 34.98 17.26 0.43
C GLU A 379 35.51 18.37 -0.48
N ILE A 380 35.07 18.43 -1.74
CA ILE A 380 35.50 19.47 -2.68
C ILE A 380 35.04 20.87 -2.27
N LEU A 381 33.79 21.01 -1.83
CA LEU A 381 33.30 22.29 -1.30
C LEU A 381 34.10 22.74 -0.06
N ARG A 382 34.48 21.81 0.82
CA ARG A 382 35.31 22.11 2.01
C ARG A 382 36.74 22.51 1.64
N LYS A 383 37.29 21.95 0.55
CA LYS A 383 38.58 22.38 -0.04
C LYS A 383 38.50 23.74 -0.74
N GLY A 384 37.30 24.28 -0.93
CA GLY A 384 37.07 25.60 -1.52
C GLY A 384 36.73 25.58 -3.01
N GLY A 385 36.51 24.41 -3.61
CA GLY A 385 35.92 24.29 -4.94
C GLY A 385 34.49 24.85 -4.96
N ASN A 386 33.99 25.18 -6.15
CA ASN A 386 32.62 25.67 -6.34
C ASN A 386 31.65 24.50 -6.62
N ALA A 387 30.40 24.84 -6.99
CA ALA A 387 29.38 23.86 -7.30
C ALA A 387 29.69 22.99 -8.53
N ALA A 388 30.39 23.53 -9.55
CA ALA A 388 30.79 22.77 -10.72
C ALA A 388 31.89 21.74 -10.36
N ASP A 389 32.89 22.17 -9.59
CA ASP A 389 33.96 21.28 -9.09
C ASP A 389 33.36 20.13 -8.26
N ALA A 390 32.45 20.45 -7.34
CA ALA A 390 31.79 19.47 -6.50
C ALA A 390 30.86 18.53 -7.27
N ALA A 391 30.14 19.03 -8.29
CA ALA A 391 29.24 18.21 -9.11
C ALA A 391 30.00 17.13 -9.90
N VAL A 392 31.20 17.45 -10.42
CA VAL A 392 32.05 16.47 -11.10
C VAL A 392 32.57 15.40 -10.14
N ALA A 393 32.99 15.79 -8.93
CA ALA A 393 33.38 14.81 -7.90
C ALA A 393 32.23 13.86 -7.52
N VAL A 394 31.01 14.38 -7.40
CA VAL A 394 29.80 13.57 -7.15
C VAL A 394 29.55 12.61 -8.32
N SER A 395 29.57 13.09 -9.56
CA SER A 395 29.32 12.26 -10.75
C SER A 395 30.34 11.13 -10.89
N ALA A 396 31.62 11.43 -10.67
CA ALA A 396 32.68 10.43 -10.69
C ALA A 396 32.54 9.41 -9.54
N ALA A 397 32.17 9.85 -8.33
CA ALA A 397 31.92 8.94 -7.21
C ALA A 397 30.68 8.05 -7.45
N LEU A 398 29.63 8.57 -8.07
CA LEU A 398 28.44 7.79 -8.46
C LEU A 398 28.77 6.68 -9.45
N ASN A 399 29.76 6.86 -10.32
CA ASN A 399 30.24 5.77 -11.17
C ASN A 399 30.73 4.55 -10.36
N VAL A 400 31.22 4.75 -9.14
CA VAL A 400 31.65 3.67 -8.24
C VAL A 400 30.49 3.16 -7.40
N THR A 401 29.71 4.06 -6.81
CA THR A 401 28.69 3.70 -5.80
C THR A 401 27.32 3.33 -6.39
N GLU A 402 27.08 3.69 -7.66
CA GLU A 402 25.87 3.42 -8.43
C GLU A 402 26.15 3.20 -9.94
N PRO A 403 27.02 2.23 -10.30
CA PRO A 403 27.38 1.97 -11.70
C PRO A 403 26.22 1.43 -12.54
N THR A 404 25.10 1.08 -11.92
CA THR A 404 23.88 0.66 -12.61
C THR A 404 23.12 1.82 -13.25
N SER A 405 23.54 3.06 -12.99
CA SER A 405 22.84 4.27 -13.45
C SER A 405 23.77 5.41 -13.85
N CYS A 406 25.00 5.46 -13.33
CA CYS A 406 25.96 6.52 -13.65
C CYS A 406 27.30 5.91 -14.09
N GLY A 407 27.95 6.51 -15.09
CA GLY A 407 29.33 6.18 -15.39
C GLY A 407 30.00 7.01 -16.47
N ILE A 408 31.33 6.97 -16.47
CA ILE A 408 32.20 7.65 -17.44
C ILE A 408 31.96 7.18 -18.89
N GLY A 409 31.41 5.97 -19.05
CA GLY A 409 30.99 5.40 -20.34
C GLY A 409 29.64 5.89 -20.85
N GLY A 410 28.99 6.84 -20.17
CA GLY A 410 27.72 7.45 -20.59
C GLY A 410 27.86 8.92 -20.98
N ASP A 411 26.77 9.65 -20.82
CA ASP A 411 26.63 11.06 -21.19
C ASP A 411 26.48 11.97 -19.96
N ALA A 412 26.71 13.26 -20.14
CA ALA A 412 26.50 14.26 -19.10
C ALA A 412 25.87 15.54 -19.64
N PHE A 413 24.95 16.12 -18.87
CA PHE A 413 24.40 17.46 -19.10
C PHE A 413 24.61 18.28 -17.83
N CYS A 414 24.93 19.57 -17.99
CA CYS A 414 25.15 20.46 -16.84
C CYS A 414 24.39 21.78 -17.04
N LEU A 415 23.65 22.18 -16.01
CA LEU A 415 23.17 23.54 -15.82
C LEU A 415 23.94 24.15 -14.67
N PHE A 416 24.54 25.31 -14.90
CA PHE A 416 25.34 26.01 -13.91
C PHE A 416 24.81 27.43 -13.71
N TYR A 417 24.40 27.75 -12.49
CA TYR A 417 24.02 29.11 -12.11
C TYR A 417 25.22 29.83 -11.51
N ASP A 418 25.72 30.84 -12.22
CA ASP A 418 26.74 31.74 -11.71
C ASP A 418 26.06 32.84 -10.88
N ALA A 419 26.16 32.74 -9.55
CA ALA A 419 25.54 33.70 -8.64
C ALA A 419 26.13 35.12 -8.75
N SER A 420 27.38 35.26 -9.21
CA SER A 420 28.03 36.57 -9.38
C SER A 420 27.49 37.30 -10.61
N LYS A 421 27.25 36.55 -11.70
CA LYS A 421 26.70 37.07 -12.96
C LYS A 421 25.19 37.01 -13.02
N LYS A 422 24.55 36.22 -12.15
CA LYS A 422 23.12 35.88 -12.15
C LYS A 422 22.66 35.27 -13.47
N THR A 423 23.51 34.48 -14.10
CA THR A 423 23.26 33.82 -15.38
C THR A 423 23.26 32.32 -15.22
N VAL A 424 22.43 31.64 -15.99
CA VAL A 424 22.48 30.18 -16.17
C VAL A 424 23.29 29.88 -17.43
N GLN A 425 24.18 28.92 -17.34
CA GLN A 425 24.94 28.36 -18.45
C GLN A 425 24.55 26.88 -18.62
N ALA A 426 24.52 26.39 -19.87
CA ALA A 426 24.28 24.99 -20.16
C ALA A 426 25.44 24.36 -20.93
N LEU A 427 25.65 23.08 -20.66
CA LEU A 427 26.68 22.25 -21.28
C LEU A 427 26.05 20.90 -21.64
N ASN A 428 26.21 20.51 -22.90
CA ASN A 428 25.79 19.23 -23.45
C ASN A 428 27.03 18.38 -23.75
N GLY A 429 27.26 17.38 -22.92
CA GLY A 429 28.27 16.35 -23.08
C GLY A 429 27.64 15.01 -23.42
N SER A 430 26.61 14.99 -24.27
CA SER A 430 26.07 13.75 -24.83
C SER A 430 26.82 13.31 -26.08
N GLY A 431 26.93 11.99 -26.21
CA GLY A 431 27.59 11.31 -27.30
C GLY A 431 26.84 11.37 -28.61
N ARG A 432 27.60 11.39 -29.70
CA ARG A 432 27.07 11.16 -31.05
C ARG A 432 26.93 9.66 -31.29
N SER A 433 25.98 9.25 -32.12
CA SER A 433 25.97 7.89 -32.68
C SER A 433 27.20 7.68 -33.57
N PRO A 434 27.74 6.46 -33.67
CA PRO A 434 28.82 6.15 -34.61
C PRO A 434 28.53 6.63 -36.03
N LYS A 435 29.50 7.24 -36.72
CA LYS A 435 29.29 7.76 -38.08
C LYS A 435 28.83 6.70 -39.08
N ALA A 436 29.30 5.47 -38.91
CA ALA A 436 28.96 4.34 -39.78
C ALA A 436 27.58 3.72 -39.47
N LEU A 437 26.88 4.16 -38.41
CA LEU A 437 25.58 3.61 -38.03
C LEU A 437 24.47 4.22 -38.90
N SER A 438 24.18 3.56 -40.02
CA SER A 438 23.01 3.87 -40.84
C SER A 438 21.77 3.09 -40.39
N ILE A 439 20.59 3.53 -40.84
CA ILE A 439 19.33 2.81 -40.62
C ILE A 439 19.41 1.38 -41.19
N ASP A 440 20.08 1.19 -42.31
CA ASP A 440 20.22 -0.13 -42.93
C ASP A 440 21.14 -1.04 -42.10
N VAL A 441 22.22 -0.49 -41.52
CA VAL A 441 23.08 -1.23 -40.58
C VAL A 441 22.28 -1.62 -39.33
N ALA A 442 21.53 -0.68 -38.74
CA ALA A 442 20.68 -0.95 -37.59
C ALA A 442 19.66 -2.06 -37.87
N ARG A 443 18.95 -1.99 -39.01
CA ARG A 443 17.99 -3.03 -39.43
C ARG A 443 18.64 -4.38 -39.66
N LYS A 444 19.82 -4.40 -40.30
CA LYS A 444 20.59 -5.64 -40.51
C LYS A 444 21.00 -6.28 -39.18
N ASN A 445 21.24 -5.48 -38.15
CA ASN A 445 21.59 -5.93 -36.80
C ASN A 445 20.36 -6.22 -35.91
N GLY A 446 19.14 -6.20 -36.47
CA GLY A 446 17.93 -6.66 -35.78
C GLY A 446 17.11 -5.56 -35.11
N ALA A 447 17.32 -4.28 -35.48
CA ALA A 447 16.43 -3.20 -35.05
C ALA A 447 14.97 -3.46 -35.48
N ILE A 448 14.03 -3.22 -34.56
CA ILE A 448 12.59 -3.42 -34.79
C ILE A 448 11.89 -2.05 -34.74
N GLY A 449 11.22 -1.69 -35.84
CA GLY A 449 10.53 -0.41 -35.95
C GLY A 449 11.49 0.78 -35.83
N LYS A 450 11.38 1.53 -34.73
CA LYS A 450 12.20 2.73 -34.43
C LYS A 450 13.24 2.49 -33.33
N GLN A 451 13.47 1.25 -32.90
CA GLN A 451 14.31 0.95 -31.74
C GLN A 451 15.39 -0.09 -32.06
N LEU A 452 16.58 0.15 -31.53
CA LEU A 452 17.61 -0.87 -31.38
C LEU A 452 17.22 -1.81 -30.23
N THR A 453 17.63 -3.08 -30.31
CA THR A 453 17.41 -4.00 -29.20
C THR A 453 18.32 -3.64 -28.02
N GLU A 454 17.89 -3.90 -26.79
CA GLU A 454 18.64 -3.54 -25.56
C GLU A 454 20.07 -4.12 -25.49
N ARG A 455 20.38 -5.15 -26.30
CA ARG A 455 21.68 -5.82 -26.31
C ARG A 455 22.52 -5.52 -27.57
N ASP A 456 22.01 -4.71 -28.48
CA ASP A 456 22.77 -4.26 -29.64
C ASP A 456 23.77 -3.18 -29.21
N LEU A 457 25.07 -3.45 -29.36
CA LEU A 457 26.11 -2.48 -28.98
C LEU A 457 26.16 -1.24 -29.88
N ASN A 458 25.41 -1.20 -30.99
CA ASN A 458 25.16 0.03 -31.73
C ASN A 458 24.29 1.04 -30.98
N SER A 459 23.66 0.64 -29.85
CA SER A 459 22.95 1.56 -28.96
C SER A 459 23.88 2.42 -28.09
N VAL A 460 25.17 2.08 -28.04
CA VAL A 460 26.19 2.86 -27.33
C VAL A 460 26.59 4.06 -28.19
N THR A 461 26.31 5.27 -27.70
CA THR A 461 26.85 6.52 -28.25
C THR A 461 28.31 6.69 -27.84
N VAL A 462 29.06 7.56 -28.53
CA VAL A 462 30.41 7.91 -28.11
C VAL A 462 30.36 8.52 -26.70
N PRO A 463 30.95 7.91 -25.66
CA PRO A 463 30.74 8.37 -24.29
C PRO A 463 31.15 9.83 -24.07
N GLY A 464 30.23 10.68 -23.65
CA GLY A 464 30.49 12.11 -23.49
C GLY A 464 30.82 12.59 -22.07
N ALA A 465 30.57 11.76 -21.05
CA ALA A 465 30.78 12.15 -19.66
C ALA A 465 32.25 12.54 -19.35
N ALA A 466 33.23 11.85 -19.94
CA ALA A 466 34.65 12.12 -19.69
C ALA A 466 35.08 13.53 -20.13
N ALA A 467 34.72 13.94 -21.35
CA ALA A 467 34.97 15.30 -21.85
C ALA A 467 34.20 16.33 -21.02
N ALA A 468 32.93 16.06 -20.75
CA ALA A 468 32.06 16.96 -19.99
C ALA A 468 32.60 17.25 -18.59
N TRP A 469 33.14 16.25 -17.88
CA TRP A 469 33.73 16.42 -16.55
C TRP A 469 34.95 17.34 -16.59
N ILE A 470 35.86 17.13 -17.56
CA ILE A 470 37.03 17.99 -17.74
C ILE A 470 36.60 19.42 -18.06
N ASP A 471 35.70 19.58 -19.02
CA ASP A 471 35.29 20.91 -19.50
C ASP A 471 34.48 21.68 -18.46
N THR A 472 33.69 20.98 -17.66
CA THR A 472 32.96 21.56 -16.52
C THR A 472 33.94 22.14 -15.50
N VAL A 473 34.95 21.38 -15.07
CA VAL A 473 35.95 21.89 -14.12
C VAL A 473 36.79 23.00 -14.75
N ALA A 474 37.22 22.84 -16.00
CA ALA A 474 38.06 23.81 -16.69
C ALA A 474 37.36 25.15 -16.95
N SER A 475 36.07 25.12 -17.29
CA SER A 475 35.33 26.31 -17.76
C SER A 475 34.41 26.91 -16.70
N LEU A 476 33.86 26.08 -15.81
CA LEU A 476 32.88 26.48 -14.79
C LEU A 476 33.45 26.34 -13.37
N GLY A 477 34.56 25.65 -13.17
CA GLY A 477 35.27 25.57 -11.89
C GLY A 477 35.89 26.90 -11.48
N ASN A 478 36.24 27.04 -10.20
CA ASN A 478 36.78 28.30 -9.69
C ASN A 478 38.32 28.34 -9.62
N GLY A 479 39.00 27.27 -10.04
CA GLY A 479 40.46 27.14 -10.05
C GLY A 479 41.13 26.97 -8.69
N LYS A 480 40.38 26.85 -7.58
CA LYS A 480 40.93 26.63 -6.23
C LYS A 480 41.25 25.18 -5.92
N VAL A 481 40.71 24.26 -6.70
CA VAL A 481 40.99 22.82 -6.67
C VAL A 481 41.39 22.38 -8.07
N THR A 482 42.36 21.49 -8.15
CA THR A 482 42.79 20.88 -9.41
C THR A 482 41.84 19.78 -9.84
N PHE A 483 41.81 19.44 -11.13
CA PHE A 483 41.01 18.31 -11.62
C PHE A 483 41.39 16.98 -10.94
N GLY A 484 42.67 16.77 -10.65
CA GLY A 484 43.14 15.62 -9.88
C GLY A 484 42.55 15.58 -8.46
N GLU A 485 42.46 16.71 -7.77
CA GLU A 485 41.81 16.80 -6.45
C GLU A 485 40.30 16.55 -6.52
N VAL A 486 39.63 16.99 -7.59
CA VAL A 486 38.21 16.73 -7.85
C VAL A 486 37.94 15.24 -8.06
N MET A 487 38.80 14.55 -8.81
CA MET A 487 38.65 13.10 -9.09
C MET A 487 39.14 12.21 -7.95
N ALA A 488 39.97 12.72 -7.04
CA ALA A 488 40.60 11.94 -5.98
C ALA A 488 39.62 11.12 -5.11
N PRO A 489 38.45 11.64 -4.68
CA PRO A 489 37.49 10.84 -3.91
C PRO A 489 36.98 9.61 -4.67
N ALA A 490 36.65 9.77 -5.95
CA ALA A 490 36.17 8.67 -6.80
C ALA A 490 37.26 7.62 -7.04
N ILE A 491 38.51 8.05 -7.24
CA ILE A 491 39.66 7.16 -7.37
C ILE A 491 39.83 6.34 -6.08
N ARG A 492 39.84 6.99 -4.90
CA ARG A 492 39.95 6.27 -3.61
C ARG A 492 38.81 5.25 -3.43
N LEU A 493 37.56 5.64 -3.70
CA LEU A 493 36.41 4.72 -3.61
C LEU A 493 36.57 3.52 -4.55
N ALA A 494 37.05 3.72 -5.78
CA ALA A 494 37.27 2.65 -6.73
C ALA A 494 38.39 1.69 -6.31
N GLU A 495 39.44 2.18 -5.66
CA GLU A 495 40.60 1.36 -5.25
C GLU A 495 40.42 0.65 -3.92
N GLU A 496 40.05 1.41 -2.89
CA GLU A 496 39.89 0.91 -1.53
C GLU A 496 38.59 0.10 -1.39
N GLY A 497 37.60 0.47 -2.19
CA GLY A 497 36.28 -0.13 -2.30
C GLY A 497 35.21 0.64 -1.54
N ALA A 498 33.95 0.46 -1.95
CA ALA A 498 32.79 1.07 -1.31
C ALA A 498 31.77 0.01 -0.89
N PRO A 499 31.12 0.13 0.29
CA PRO A 499 30.01 -0.73 0.67
C PRO A 499 28.83 -0.51 -0.28
N VAL A 500 28.24 -1.59 -0.81
CA VAL A 500 27.15 -1.51 -1.77
C VAL A 500 25.80 -1.30 -1.06
N SER A 501 25.05 -0.29 -1.46
CA SER A 501 23.71 0.00 -0.92
C SER A 501 22.66 -1.03 -1.38
N GLU A 502 21.54 -1.16 -0.65
CA GLU A 502 20.50 -2.15 -0.96
C GLU A 502 19.90 -2.00 -2.37
N LEU A 503 19.57 -0.77 -2.78
CA LEU A 503 19.01 -0.50 -4.10
C LEU A 503 20.04 -0.76 -5.21
N THR A 504 21.29 -0.33 -5.00
CA THR A 504 22.38 -0.59 -5.95
C THR A 504 22.62 -2.10 -6.09
N ALA A 505 22.72 -2.85 -5.00
CA ALA A 505 22.92 -4.31 -5.02
C ALA A 505 21.80 -5.03 -5.77
N ASN A 506 20.54 -4.63 -5.55
CA ASN A 506 19.41 -5.20 -6.28
C ASN A 506 19.47 -4.91 -7.79
N SER A 507 19.78 -3.67 -8.18
CA SER A 507 19.98 -3.32 -9.59
C SER A 507 21.15 -4.10 -10.20
N TRP A 508 22.26 -4.25 -9.48
CA TRP A 508 23.43 -4.99 -9.93
C TRP A 508 23.10 -6.47 -10.16
N LYS A 509 22.36 -7.08 -9.22
CA LYS A 509 21.89 -8.47 -9.32
C LYS A 509 20.99 -8.69 -10.54
N ARG A 510 20.06 -7.76 -10.83
CA ARG A 510 19.22 -7.82 -12.04
C ARG A 510 20.06 -7.78 -13.32
N SER A 511 21.17 -7.05 -13.30
CA SER A 511 22.09 -6.91 -14.43
C SER A 511 23.18 -7.98 -14.49
N GLU A 512 23.27 -8.92 -13.53
CA GLU A 512 24.39 -9.87 -13.43
C GLU A 512 24.60 -10.68 -14.73
N GLY A 513 23.51 -11.23 -15.28
CA GLY A 513 23.58 -11.98 -16.54
C GLY A 513 23.99 -11.12 -17.74
N LEU A 514 23.58 -9.85 -17.75
CA LEU A 514 24.00 -8.89 -18.77
C LEU A 514 25.49 -8.58 -18.62
N ILE A 515 25.96 -8.27 -17.41
CA ILE A 515 27.39 -7.98 -17.12
C ILE A 515 28.28 -9.14 -17.57
N LYS A 516 27.93 -10.38 -17.21
CA LYS A 516 28.68 -11.59 -17.59
C LYS A 516 28.75 -11.78 -19.11
N SER A 517 27.69 -11.43 -19.82
CA SER A 517 27.61 -11.65 -21.28
C SER A 517 28.06 -10.44 -22.10
N ALA A 518 28.16 -9.25 -21.50
CA ALA A 518 28.48 -8.00 -22.18
C ALA A 518 29.94 -7.93 -22.64
N SER A 519 30.89 -8.45 -21.86
CA SER A 519 32.32 -8.39 -22.17
C SER A 519 33.06 -9.59 -21.59
N PRO A 520 34.14 -10.08 -22.23
CA PRO A 520 35.04 -11.06 -21.62
C PRO A 520 35.61 -10.61 -20.26
N SER A 521 35.66 -9.30 -20.00
CA SER A 521 36.12 -8.70 -18.75
C SER A 521 34.99 -8.33 -17.78
N GLY A 522 33.75 -8.76 -18.03
CA GLY A 522 32.58 -8.41 -17.20
C GLY A 522 32.71 -8.84 -15.74
N ASP A 523 33.52 -9.87 -15.45
CA ASP A 523 33.80 -10.33 -14.09
C ASP A 523 34.51 -9.27 -13.22
N SER A 524 35.19 -8.30 -13.83
CA SER A 524 35.78 -7.14 -13.12
C SER A 524 34.74 -6.28 -12.38
N MET A 525 33.46 -6.41 -12.74
CA MET A 525 32.33 -5.76 -12.08
C MET A 525 31.56 -6.70 -11.15
N LEU A 526 32.12 -7.85 -10.79
CA LEU A 526 31.49 -8.86 -9.93
C LEU A 526 32.41 -9.27 -8.77
N ILE A 527 31.82 -9.85 -7.73
CA ILE A 527 32.55 -10.48 -6.62
C ILE A 527 32.47 -11.99 -6.84
N ASN A 528 33.59 -12.61 -7.22
CA ASN A 528 33.69 -14.06 -7.48
C ASN A 528 32.59 -14.57 -8.44
N GLY A 529 32.38 -13.88 -9.56
CA GLY A 529 31.37 -14.28 -10.53
C GLY A 529 29.91 -14.02 -10.13
N ARG A 530 29.63 -13.23 -9.11
CA ARG A 530 28.26 -12.81 -8.76
C ARG A 530 28.16 -11.32 -8.44
N ALA A 531 26.96 -10.76 -8.55
CA ALA A 531 26.68 -9.41 -8.08
C ALA A 531 26.97 -9.27 -6.57
N PRO A 532 27.43 -8.08 -6.13
CA PRO A 532 27.62 -7.81 -4.71
C PRO A 532 26.29 -7.81 -3.95
N LEU A 533 26.32 -8.28 -2.71
CA LEU A 533 25.21 -8.19 -1.77
C LEU A 533 25.24 -6.84 -1.03
N PRO A 534 24.11 -6.39 -0.45
CA PRO A 534 24.10 -5.20 0.38
C PRO A 534 25.15 -5.27 1.51
N GLY A 535 25.92 -4.19 1.67
CA GLY A 535 26.98 -4.08 2.66
C GLY A 535 28.32 -4.69 2.27
N GLU A 536 28.39 -5.54 1.23
CA GLU A 536 29.69 -6.02 0.73
C GLU A 536 30.49 -4.86 0.12
N VAL A 537 31.82 -4.93 0.28
CA VAL A 537 32.73 -3.91 -0.26
C VAL A 537 33.13 -4.29 -1.68
N MET A 538 32.72 -3.48 -2.65
CA MET A 538 33.10 -3.65 -4.06
C MET A 538 34.30 -2.78 -4.41
N ARG A 539 35.32 -3.36 -5.02
CA ARG A 539 36.50 -2.66 -5.56
C ARG A 539 36.49 -2.70 -7.07
N LEU A 540 36.84 -1.60 -7.70
CA LEU A 540 36.86 -1.40 -9.16
C LEU A 540 38.23 -0.83 -9.60
N PRO A 541 39.34 -1.58 -9.47
CA PRO A 541 40.69 -1.09 -9.75
C PRO A 541 40.87 -0.68 -11.22
N ASP A 542 40.18 -1.34 -12.16
CA ASP A 542 40.22 -0.97 -13.58
C ASP A 542 39.58 0.38 -13.85
N LEU A 543 38.49 0.69 -13.13
CA LEU A 543 37.87 2.00 -13.18
C LEU A 543 38.77 3.08 -12.58
N ALA A 544 39.46 2.78 -11.47
CA ALA A 544 40.45 3.69 -10.90
C ALA A 544 41.59 4.01 -11.88
N ARG A 545 42.10 2.99 -12.60
CA ARG A 545 43.10 3.19 -13.67
C ARG A 545 42.55 4.06 -14.80
N THR A 546 41.28 3.91 -15.15
CA THR A 546 40.61 4.75 -16.13
C THR A 546 40.49 6.21 -15.67
N PHE A 547 40.13 6.44 -14.40
CA PHE A 547 40.12 7.80 -13.84
C PHE A 547 41.50 8.43 -13.80
N ARG A 548 42.56 7.67 -13.48
CA ARG A 548 43.93 8.20 -13.54
C ARG A 548 44.35 8.63 -14.94
N ALA A 549 44.06 7.83 -15.96
CA ALA A 549 44.34 8.21 -17.34
C ALA A 549 43.64 9.55 -17.70
N LEU A 550 42.40 9.75 -17.23
CA LEU A 550 41.70 11.02 -17.42
C LEU A 550 42.37 12.20 -16.68
N VAL A 551 42.89 11.97 -15.47
CA VAL A 551 43.60 12.99 -14.68
C VAL A 551 44.96 13.34 -15.28
N ASP A 552 45.73 12.33 -15.68
CA ASP A 552 47.13 12.47 -16.11
C ASP A 552 47.23 12.99 -17.56
N GLU A 553 46.31 12.56 -18.43
CA GLU A 553 46.37 12.83 -19.88
C GLU A 553 45.22 13.72 -20.38
N GLY A 554 44.31 14.13 -19.49
CA GLY A 554 43.09 14.85 -19.85
C GLY A 554 42.20 14.03 -20.78
N LYS A 555 41.52 14.71 -21.72
CA LYS A 555 40.62 14.06 -22.70
C LYS A 555 41.31 12.94 -23.48
N LYS A 556 42.59 13.12 -23.83
CA LYS A 556 43.35 12.13 -24.61
C LYS A 556 43.42 10.77 -23.92
N GLY A 557 43.48 10.75 -22.59
CA GLY A 557 43.52 9.50 -21.82
C GLY A 557 42.28 8.62 -22.00
N PHE A 558 41.14 9.20 -22.38
CA PHE A 558 39.89 8.46 -22.60
C PHE A 558 39.56 8.28 -24.09
N TYR A 559 39.72 9.34 -24.89
CA TYR A 559 39.29 9.37 -26.29
C TYR A 559 40.36 8.87 -27.28
N THR A 560 41.57 8.57 -26.80
CA THR A 560 42.64 7.93 -27.60
C THR A 560 43.35 6.83 -26.79
N GLY A 561 44.13 5.99 -27.47
CA GLY A 561 44.92 4.93 -26.84
C GLY A 561 44.07 3.84 -26.18
N ARG A 562 44.57 3.28 -25.07
CA ARG A 562 44.07 2.03 -24.45
C ARG A 562 42.55 2.01 -24.21
N ILE A 563 41.97 3.10 -23.72
CA ILE A 563 40.54 3.14 -23.37
C ILE A 563 39.69 3.19 -24.63
N ALA A 564 40.03 4.05 -25.58
CA ALA A 564 39.33 4.15 -26.86
C ALA A 564 39.42 2.85 -27.67
N GLU A 565 40.61 2.23 -27.70
CA GLU A 565 40.85 0.93 -28.33
C GLU A 565 39.97 -0.15 -27.70
N ALA A 566 39.91 -0.23 -26.36
CA ALA A 566 39.09 -1.23 -25.66
C ALA A 566 37.58 -1.05 -25.91
N ILE A 567 37.09 0.20 -25.98
CA ILE A 567 35.68 0.50 -26.30
C ILE A 567 35.36 0.03 -27.72
N VAL A 568 36.17 0.44 -28.71
CA VAL A 568 35.94 0.10 -30.12
C VAL A 568 36.07 -1.40 -30.36
N GLU A 569 37.06 -2.05 -29.76
CA GLU A 569 37.24 -3.51 -29.86
C GLU A 569 36.01 -4.26 -29.34
N LEU A 570 35.52 -3.88 -28.15
CA LEU A 570 34.34 -4.52 -27.57
C LEU A 570 33.09 -4.30 -28.42
N ILE A 571 32.84 -3.07 -28.86
CA ILE A 571 31.68 -2.73 -29.71
C ILE A 571 31.73 -3.53 -31.02
N LYS A 572 32.88 -3.54 -31.71
CA LYS A 572 33.06 -4.29 -32.96
C LYS A 572 32.95 -5.80 -32.78
N SER A 573 33.42 -6.34 -31.64
CA SER A 573 33.32 -7.78 -31.35
C SER A 573 31.87 -8.31 -31.33
N LYS A 574 30.88 -7.42 -31.19
CA LYS A 574 29.45 -7.75 -31.22
C LYS A 574 28.67 -7.07 -32.36
N GLY A 575 29.36 -6.75 -33.46
CA GLY A 575 28.72 -6.21 -34.66
C GLY A 575 28.40 -4.72 -34.62
N GLY A 576 28.97 -3.99 -33.65
CA GLY A 576 28.92 -2.54 -33.61
C GLY A 576 29.86 -1.88 -34.62
N VAL A 577 29.58 -0.63 -34.98
CA VAL A 577 30.28 0.09 -36.06
C VAL A 577 31.04 1.34 -35.60
N MET A 578 31.24 1.50 -34.29
CA MET A 578 32.05 2.60 -33.75
C MET A 578 33.52 2.47 -34.16
N GLU A 579 34.11 3.58 -34.58
CA GLU A 579 35.51 3.70 -34.98
C GLU A 579 36.29 4.59 -34.01
N LEU A 580 37.62 4.45 -33.97
CA LEU A 580 38.47 5.30 -33.12
C LEU A 580 38.33 6.79 -33.47
N SER A 581 38.06 7.12 -34.74
CA SER A 581 37.78 8.49 -35.16
C SER A 581 36.50 9.05 -34.54
N ASP A 582 35.49 8.22 -34.25
CA ASP A 582 34.27 8.68 -33.60
C ASP A 582 34.58 9.18 -32.18
N LEU A 583 35.46 8.47 -31.44
CA LEU A 583 35.90 8.90 -30.11
C LEU A 583 36.83 10.12 -30.19
N ALA A 584 37.82 10.11 -31.09
CA ALA A 584 38.83 11.16 -31.18
C ALA A 584 38.24 12.54 -31.56
N GLU A 585 37.11 12.55 -32.26
CA GLU A 585 36.40 13.79 -32.67
C GLU A 585 35.36 14.26 -31.65
N HIS A 586 35.10 13.51 -30.58
CA HIS A 586 34.12 13.90 -29.58
C HIS A 586 34.59 15.12 -28.77
N ASP A 587 33.67 16.06 -28.58
CA ASP A 587 33.87 17.21 -27.71
C ASP A 587 32.55 17.64 -27.08
N THR A 588 32.66 18.37 -25.97
CA THR A 588 31.53 18.95 -25.26
C THR A 588 30.99 20.18 -25.98
N GLU A 589 29.67 20.36 -25.98
CA GLU A 589 29.02 21.54 -26.57
C GLU A 589 28.51 22.49 -25.49
N PHE A 590 28.97 23.75 -25.49
CA PHE A 590 28.36 24.82 -24.69
C PHE A 590 27.16 25.36 -25.46
N VAL A 591 25.99 25.33 -24.80
CA VAL A 591 24.71 25.63 -25.44
C VAL A 591 23.95 26.67 -24.63
N ASP A 592 23.09 27.44 -25.30
CA ASP A 592 22.22 28.39 -24.62
C ASP A 592 21.09 27.64 -23.90
N PRO A 593 20.93 27.84 -22.57
CA PRO A 593 19.86 27.19 -21.84
C PRO A 593 18.50 27.74 -22.24
N ILE A 594 17.50 26.86 -22.26
CA ILE A 594 16.10 27.23 -22.50
C ILE A 594 15.37 27.36 -21.17
N LYS A 595 14.25 28.07 -21.15
CA LYS A 595 13.49 28.33 -19.93
C LYS A 595 12.03 28.60 -20.15
N TYR A 596 11.28 28.50 -19.06
CA TYR A 596 9.91 28.97 -18.93
C TYR A 596 9.73 29.64 -17.56
N THR A 597 9.06 30.79 -17.52
CA THR A 597 8.71 31.45 -16.25
C THR A 597 7.24 31.22 -15.98
N TYR A 598 6.94 30.46 -14.94
CA TYR A 598 5.58 30.14 -14.53
C TYR A 598 5.07 31.12 -13.47
N ALA A 599 3.84 31.58 -13.62
CA ALA A 599 3.16 32.56 -12.76
C ALA A 599 3.90 33.90 -12.60
N GLY A 600 4.87 34.21 -13.46
CA GLY A 600 5.75 35.37 -13.32
C GLY A 600 6.73 35.32 -12.12
N GLU A 601 6.76 34.22 -11.36
CA GLU A 601 7.52 34.12 -10.10
C GLU A 601 8.72 33.18 -10.21
N VAL A 602 8.55 32.02 -10.84
CA VAL A 602 9.58 30.96 -10.86
C VAL A 602 9.99 30.66 -12.29
N THR A 603 11.29 30.79 -12.57
CA THR A 603 11.88 30.39 -13.85
C THR A 603 12.49 29.00 -13.75
N LEU A 604 11.94 28.05 -14.51
CA LEU A 604 12.54 26.73 -14.73
C LEU A 604 13.49 26.82 -15.93
N TRP A 605 14.70 26.27 -15.78
CA TRP A 605 15.74 26.25 -16.80
C TRP A 605 16.07 24.81 -17.17
N GLU A 606 16.30 24.57 -18.46
CA GLU A 606 16.66 23.27 -19.01
C GLU A 606 17.77 23.40 -20.04
N CYS A 607 18.51 22.31 -20.28
CA CYS A 607 19.34 22.21 -21.47
C CYS A 607 18.43 22.12 -22.71
N PRO A 608 18.83 22.71 -23.85
CA PRO A 608 18.08 22.55 -25.09
C PRO A 608 18.14 21.11 -25.62
N PRO A 609 17.30 20.77 -26.63
CA PRO A 609 17.46 19.56 -27.42
C PRO A 609 18.93 19.34 -27.84
N ASN A 610 19.44 18.12 -27.85
CA ASN A 610 18.76 16.81 -27.85
C ASN A 610 18.23 16.31 -26.48
N GLY A 611 18.41 17.06 -25.39
CA GLY A 611 17.78 16.73 -24.10
C GLY A 611 16.25 16.86 -24.14
N GLN A 612 15.54 16.04 -23.34
CA GLN A 612 14.07 16.05 -23.26
C GLN A 612 13.52 16.98 -22.15
N GLY A 613 14.37 17.76 -21.47
CA GLY A 613 13.95 18.68 -20.40
C GLY A 613 12.89 19.69 -20.84
N ILE A 614 12.86 20.04 -22.14
CA ILE A 614 11.84 20.91 -22.74
C ILE A 614 10.40 20.47 -22.45
N THR A 615 10.14 19.17 -22.24
CA THR A 615 8.82 18.65 -21.85
C THR A 615 8.29 19.33 -20.58
N ALA A 616 9.13 19.55 -19.57
CA ALA A 616 8.71 20.20 -18.33
C ALA A 616 8.35 21.68 -18.56
N LEU A 617 9.13 22.37 -19.39
CA LEU A 617 8.86 23.76 -19.78
C LEU A 617 7.54 23.88 -20.54
N MET A 618 7.29 22.98 -21.48
CA MET A 618 6.03 22.92 -22.23
C MET A 618 4.84 22.65 -21.31
N ALA A 619 4.96 21.70 -20.38
CA ALA A 619 3.89 21.37 -19.45
C ALA A 619 3.50 22.58 -18.57
N LEU A 620 4.48 23.37 -18.10
CA LEU A 620 4.21 24.62 -17.37
C LEU A 620 3.46 25.63 -18.25
N GLY A 621 3.84 25.78 -19.52
CA GLY A 621 3.14 26.67 -20.43
C GLY A 621 1.73 26.23 -20.78
N ILE A 622 1.49 24.93 -20.88
CA ILE A 622 0.16 24.35 -21.09
C ILE A 622 -0.73 24.61 -19.86
N LEU A 623 -0.20 24.43 -18.65
CA LEU A 623 -0.94 24.70 -17.41
C LEU A 623 -1.31 26.18 -17.30
N GLU A 624 -0.36 27.08 -17.51
CA GLU A 624 -0.60 28.53 -17.45
C GLU A 624 -1.62 28.97 -18.51
N ALA A 625 -1.51 28.48 -19.74
CA ALA A 625 -2.49 28.75 -20.79
C ALA A 625 -3.89 28.22 -20.42
N ALA A 626 -3.98 27.03 -19.82
CA ALA A 626 -5.24 26.44 -19.38
C ALA A 626 -5.90 27.22 -18.23
N GLU A 627 -5.10 27.78 -17.32
CA GLU A 627 -5.57 28.69 -16.27
C GLU A 627 -6.09 30.01 -16.87
N GLU A 628 -5.34 30.63 -17.79
CA GLU A 628 -5.70 31.89 -18.45
C GLU A 628 -7.05 31.81 -19.18
N ILE A 629 -7.34 30.67 -19.82
CA ILE A 629 -8.62 30.45 -20.53
C ILE A 629 -9.73 29.87 -19.63
N GLY A 630 -9.47 29.71 -18.33
CA GLY A 630 -10.44 29.25 -17.34
C GLY A 630 -10.83 27.77 -17.46
N LYS A 631 -9.97 26.92 -18.06
CA LYS A 631 -10.20 25.46 -18.16
C LYS A 631 -9.90 24.74 -16.86
N ILE A 632 -8.91 25.23 -16.12
CA ILE A 632 -8.55 24.73 -14.80
C ILE A 632 -8.54 25.89 -13.80
N LYS A 633 -8.72 25.59 -12.52
CA LYS A 633 -8.45 26.56 -11.44
C LYS A 633 -6.95 26.86 -11.38
N PRO A 634 -6.52 27.99 -10.81
CA PRO A 634 -5.10 28.23 -10.55
C PRO A 634 -4.49 27.04 -9.81
N LEU A 635 -3.42 26.45 -10.36
CA LEU A 635 -2.86 25.21 -9.81
C LEU A 635 -2.40 25.39 -8.35
N LEU A 636 -1.90 26.59 -8.01
CA LEU A 636 -1.45 26.96 -6.67
C LEU A 636 -2.60 27.07 -5.64
N GLU A 637 -3.84 27.23 -6.10
CA GLU A 637 -5.03 27.25 -5.24
C GLU A 637 -5.67 25.86 -5.09
N MET A 638 -5.30 24.91 -5.96
CA MET A 638 -5.76 23.54 -5.85
C MET A 638 -5.12 22.82 -4.66
N LYS A 639 -5.87 21.94 -4.02
CA LYS A 639 -5.32 21.07 -2.97
C LYS A 639 -4.29 20.12 -3.60
N HIS A 640 -3.07 20.13 -3.08
CA HIS A 640 -2.00 19.22 -3.54
C HIS A 640 -2.48 17.76 -3.56
N ASN A 641 -2.21 17.07 -4.66
CA ASN A 641 -2.66 15.69 -4.94
C ASN A 641 -4.18 15.47 -4.90
N SER A 642 -5.01 16.51 -5.04
CA SER A 642 -6.43 16.30 -5.35
C SER A 642 -6.61 15.71 -6.74
N VAL A 643 -7.81 15.19 -7.03
CA VAL A 643 -8.14 14.62 -8.34
C VAL A 643 -7.95 15.66 -9.44
N GLU A 644 -8.43 16.88 -9.22
CA GLU A 644 -8.34 17.99 -10.16
C GLU A 644 -6.87 18.42 -10.39
N TYR A 645 -6.08 18.50 -9.32
CA TYR A 645 -4.65 18.82 -9.38
C TYR A 645 -3.90 17.79 -10.22
N LEU A 646 -4.10 16.49 -9.92
CA LEU A 646 -3.44 15.41 -10.66
C LEU A 646 -3.89 15.33 -12.11
N HIS A 647 -5.18 15.51 -12.37
CA HIS A 647 -5.73 15.49 -13.74
C HIS A 647 -5.09 16.59 -14.60
N ALA A 648 -5.00 17.82 -14.10
CA ALA A 648 -4.38 18.93 -14.82
C ALA A 648 -2.90 18.63 -15.16
N LEU A 649 -2.13 18.11 -14.20
CA LEU A 649 -0.72 17.75 -14.42
C LEU A 649 -0.56 16.60 -15.42
N ILE A 650 -1.40 15.57 -15.33
CA ILE A 650 -1.36 14.40 -16.23
C ILE A 650 -1.63 14.84 -17.66
N GLU A 651 -2.67 15.64 -17.89
CA GLU A 651 -3.03 16.08 -19.24
C GLU A 651 -1.99 17.03 -19.83
N ALA A 652 -1.45 17.95 -19.02
CA ALA A 652 -0.37 18.83 -19.47
C ALA A 652 0.89 18.05 -19.87
N LEU A 653 1.31 17.06 -19.06
CA LEU A 653 2.44 16.19 -19.38
C LEU A 653 2.15 15.32 -20.59
N ARG A 654 0.94 14.78 -20.74
CA ARG A 654 0.54 13.94 -21.88
C ARG A 654 0.71 14.69 -23.20
N LEU A 655 0.25 15.94 -23.26
CA LEU A 655 0.39 16.81 -24.42
C LEU A 655 1.86 17.18 -24.66
N ALA A 656 2.60 17.59 -23.62
CA ALA A 656 4.01 17.93 -23.74
C ALA A 656 4.86 16.74 -24.24
N PHE A 657 4.60 15.53 -23.76
CA PHE A 657 5.29 14.32 -24.22
C PHE A 657 4.97 13.98 -25.67
N ALA A 658 3.74 14.20 -26.14
CA ALA A 658 3.37 13.94 -27.54
C ALA A 658 4.24 14.75 -28.51
N ASP A 659 4.39 16.05 -28.25
CA ASP A 659 5.22 16.93 -29.08
C ASP A 659 6.70 16.66 -28.89
N THR A 660 7.15 16.41 -27.65
CA THR A 660 8.56 16.08 -27.37
C THR A 660 8.97 14.82 -28.14
N GLN A 661 8.14 13.77 -28.13
CA GLN A 661 8.42 12.52 -28.86
C GLN A 661 8.43 12.71 -30.38
N TYR A 662 7.72 13.71 -30.90
CA TYR A 662 7.68 13.99 -32.33
C TYR A 662 8.84 14.87 -32.80
N TYR A 663 9.16 15.93 -32.06
CA TYR A 663 10.08 16.98 -32.50
C TYR A 663 11.50 16.87 -31.93
N VAL A 664 11.69 16.36 -30.71
CA VAL A 664 13.02 16.39 -30.07
C VAL A 664 13.96 15.42 -30.74
N SER A 665 15.06 15.97 -31.26
CA SER A 665 16.17 15.25 -31.92
C SER A 665 17.44 16.10 -31.83
N ASP A 666 18.53 15.67 -32.47
CA ASP A 666 19.72 16.50 -32.64
C ASP A 666 19.38 17.73 -33.53
N PRO A 667 19.45 18.97 -33.00
CA PRO A 667 19.11 20.17 -33.75
C PRO A 667 20.07 20.46 -34.91
N LYS A 668 21.24 19.82 -34.96
CA LYS A 668 22.18 19.92 -36.09
C LYS A 668 21.76 19.06 -37.28
N VAL A 669 20.85 18.11 -37.08
CA VAL A 669 20.41 17.15 -38.10
C VAL A 669 18.94 17.36 -38.50
N ALA A 670 18.08 17.77 -37.54
CA ALA A 670 16.67 18.03 -37.78
C ALA A 670 16.24 19.39 -37.21
N LYS A 671 15.27 20.06 -37.85
CA LYS A 671 14.70 21.31 -37.30
C LYS A 671 13.87 20.96 -36.06
N VAL A 672 14.33 21.42 -34.89
CA VAL A 672 13.56 21.37 -33.64
C VAL A 672 13.01 22.77 -33.35
N PRO A 673 11.67 22.99 -33.42
CA PRO A 673 11.09 24.33 -33.31
C PRO A 673 10.95 24.76 -31.84
N VAL A 674 12.07 24.89 -31.13
CA VAL A 674 12.13 25.17 -29.67
C VAL A 674 11.30 26.41 -29.28
N GLU A 675 11.44 27.51 -30.00
CA GLU A 675 10.69 28.74 -29.72
C GLU A 675 9.18 28.55 -29.88
N GLU A 676 8.75 27.82 -30.92
CA GLU A 676 7.35 27.54 -31.19
C GLU A 676 6.78 26.62 -30.10
N MET A 677 7.52 25.57 -29.72
CA MET A 677 7.17 24.61 -28.65
C MET A 677 7.05 25.27 -27.27
N LEU A 678 7.82 26.34 -27.00
CA LEU A 678 7.78 27.09 -25.75
C LEU A 678 6.84 28.29 -25.79
N SER A 679 6.32 28.64 -26.96
CA SER A 679 5.37 29.75 -27.09
C SER A 679 4.06 29.41 -26.39
N LYS A 680 3.36 30.42 -25.83
CA LYS A 680 2.01 30.25 -25.28
C LYS A 680 0.95 29.85 -26.33
N ALA A 681 1.35 29.67 -27.59
CA ALA A 681 0.46 29.43 -28.71
C ALA A 681 0.48 27.96 -29.15
N SER A 682 -0.37 27.16 -28.53
CA SER A 682 -1.10 26.09 -29.25
C SER A 682 -2.41 25.79 -28.52
N THR A 683 -3.32 26.77 -28.57
CA THR A 683 -4.70 26.66 -28.07
C THR A 683 -5.50 25.50 -28.70
N GLU A 684 -5.05 24.96 -29.85
CA GLU A 684 -5.65 23.77 -30.47
C GLU A 684 -5.37 22.47 -29.70
N LEU A 685 -4.26 22.37 -28.95
CA LEU A 685 -3.87 21.19 -28.17
C LEU A 685 -4.66 21.07 -26.84
N LEU A 686 -5.34 22.13 -26.40
CA LEU A 686 -6.06 22.18 -25.10
C LEU A 686 -7.48 21.57 -25.14
N ARG A 687 -7.93 21.08 -26.30
CA ARG A 687 -9.25 20.43 -26.46
C ARG A 687 -9.54 19.29 -25.47
N PRO A 688 -8.58 18.46 -25.02
CA PRO A 688 -8.85 17.38 -24.06
C PRO A 688 -9.15 17.86 -22.63
N LEU A 689 -8.85 19.11 -22.28
CA LEU A 689 -9.05 19.65 -20.93
C LEU A 689 -10.52 20.04 -20.63
N SER A 690 -11.45 19.81 -21.57
CA SER A 690 -12.83 20.30 -21.48
C SER A 690 -13.88 19.30 -21.04
N GLU A 691 -13.60 18.01 -20.96
CA GLU A 691 -14.61 17.02 -20.58
C GLU A 691 -14.46 16.63 -19.11
N ASN A 692 -15.25 17.29 -18.27
CA ASN A 692 -15.65 16.72 -16.98
C ASN A 692 -16.13 15.29 -17.23
N SER A 693 -15.41 14.33 -16.65
CA SER A 693 -15.93 13.01 -16.26
C SER A 693 -16.78 12.30 -17.32
N GLU A 694 -16.17 11.60 -18.29
CA GLU A 694 -16.63 10.25 -18.73
C GLU A 694 -15.81 9.59 -19.86
N THR A 695 -15.00 10.30 -20.64
CA THR A 695 -14.45 9.67 -21.87
C THR A 695 -13.02 10.08 -22.21
N MET A 696 -12.01 9.42 -21.62
CA MET A 696 -10.70 9.30 -22.29
C MET A 696 -9.74 8.21 -21.75
N PHE A 697 -10.26 7.14 -21.16
CA PHE A 697 -9.47 5.93 -20.87
C PHE A 697 -9.92 4.79 -21.79
N MET A 698 -9.54 4.88 -23.07
CA MET A 698 -9.49 3.71 -23.95
C MET A 698 -8.10 3.58 -24.55
N ILE A 699 -7.20 2.91 -23.81
CA ILE A 699 -6.17 2.01 -24.34
C ILE A 699 -6.05 0.82 -23.38
#